data_AF-A0AAV9GYE2-F1
#
_entry.id   AF-A0AAV9GYE2-F1
#
_cell.length_a   1.000
_cell.length_b   1.000
_cell.length_c   1.000
_cell.angle_alpha   90.00
_cell.angle_beta   90.00
_cell.angle_gamma   90.00
#
_symmetry.space_group_name_H-M   'P 1'
#
loop_
_entity.id
_entity.type
_entity.pdbx_description
1 polymer ?
#
loop_
_entity_poly.entity_id
_entity_poly.type
_entity_poly.pdbx_seq_one_letter_code
_entity_poly.pdbx_strand_id
1 'polypeptide(L)'
;MSAVQRGIRQASRSLSQRFCRASALRPLSRSTTSAPRAAPVFCHTRNTFSTMASLQSAAAATPSPSESKGYDPEITDIANYVHNKPIDSELAFDTARWVFLDTLGCGLEGLRFKECTKLLGPTVEGTVVPNGTKVPGTPFQLDPINGAFNIGAMIRWLDYNDCWLAAEWGHPSDNLGAILAVADWITRTNKAGGNLAGGKTFTVRDVLEAMIKAHEIQGCLALLNSFNKVGLDHVVLVKVASTAVVSKMLGLNEQQTADAVTQAWVDGQSLRTYRHTPNTMSRKSWAAGDACQRAVNLALKVLKGEKGVPTVLSAPVWGFYDVLFKGKKFEFQRQYGSYVMENVLFKVSYPAEFHSQTAVEASQKIYNQLKAMGKSAADIKGITCRTHEACVRIIDKQFKPMDNFADRDHCIQYMCSVMLVFGRLTTGDYTDGSEAATSPLVESLRKKIKCVEDPKFTKDYHDPALRTISNGLTVELNDGTVLDEVVVEAPLGHRLRREEAKPEILAKYKRHLEPHYSADKVKHLLELGQDPKKLEAMSVDDYVDLQHREERNSVLIFSRSTTHRASATRTSKMVSADRQQVIETNRSLRTIKTELEALLEKGVLAEDTFDQIQRLLPAEGTLSGTHSQRSTNALPTPATTPSATGYNSAPPSYTQSTNSAGAVPPPLPGRKQPPPAKPVVAHCKALYSYTAQDARDCSFEKGDRLAVYEKMNADWWLGLNERTREEGIFPKAYVEEEQAAAPAWGSEKAAASYQAPQPYGGYPPAPGQANPYNAHAPPMAMANEEGGAAPSKAEENGKKFGKKLGNAAIFGAGATLGGKIVNSIF
;
A
#
# COMPACT_ATOMS: atom_id res chain seq x y z
N MET A 1 -44.88 -60.65 -24.02
CA MET A 1 -45.96 -60.10 -24.89
C MET A 1 -45.47 -58.74 -25.40
N SER A 2 -45.50 -58.50 -26.72
CA SER A 2 -46.34 -57.46 -27.38
C SER A 2 -45.91 -56.00 -27.11
N ALA A 3 -45.64 -55.11 -28.08
CA ALA A 3 -45.49 -55.15 -29.54
C ALA A 3 -44.56 -53.96 -29.96
N VAL A 4 -43.59 -54.01 -30.88
CA VAL A 4 -43.53 -54.34 -32.33
C VAL A 4 -43.92 -53.20 -33.29
N GLN A 5 -42.90 -52.52 -33.85
CA GLN A 5 -42.72 -52.04 -35.25
C GLN A 5 -41.26 -51.51 -35.35
N ARG A 6 -40.33 -51.96 -36.21
CA ARG A 6 -40.25 -52.18 -37.69
C ARG A 6 -40.27 -50.88 -38.50
N GLY A 7 -39.31 -50.59 -39.41
CA GLY A 7 -38.16 -51.37 -39.91
C GLY A 7 -37.02 -50.50 -40.49
N ILE A 8 -35.88 -51.07 -40.95
CA ILE A 8 -35.60 -51.52 -42.35
C ILE A 8 -35.33 -50.30 -43.29
N ARG A 9 -34.19 -50.15 -44.00
CA ARG A 9 -33.07 -51.08 -44.37
C ARG A 9 -31.74 -50.36 -44.70
N GLN A 10 -30.71 -51.18 -44.92
CA GLN A 10 -29.37 -50.95 -45.53
C GLN A 10 -29.44 -50.14 -46.88
N ALA A 11 -28.37 -49.61 -47.49
CA ALA A 11 -26.98 -50.11 -47.56
C ALA A 11 -25.91 -49.08 -48.01
N SER A 12 -24.65 -49.50 -47.90
CA SER A 12 -23.38 -48.88 -48.34
C SER A 12 -23.25 -48.48 -49.81
N ARG A 13 -22.35 -47.53 -50.12
CA ARG A 13 -21.36 -47.67 -51.22
C ARG A 13 -20.12 -46.79 -51.04
N SER A 14 -19.01 -47.24 -51.64
CA SER A 14 -17.66 -46.65 -51.57
C SER A 14 -17.02 -46.56 -52.97
N LEU A 15 -16.24 -45.51 -53.23
CA LEU A 15 -15.23 -45.33 -54.30
C LEU A 15 -14.39 -44.09 -53.88
N SER A 16 -13.05 -44.02 -53.92
CA SER A 16 -12.05 -44.43 -54.92
C SER A 16 -12.17 -43.58 -56.21
N GLN A 17 -11.13 -42.93 -56.76
CA GLN A 17 -9.73 -43.39 -56.85
C GLN A 17 -8.68 -42.25 -56.96
N ARG A 18 -7.39 -42.64 -56.94
CA ARG A 18 -6.16 -41.83 -56.99
C ARG A 18 -5.85 -41.24 -58.38
N PHE A 19 -4.92 -40.28 -58.45
CA PHE A 19 -3.76 -40.33 -59.38
C PHE A 19 -2.52 -39.58 -58.80
N CYS A 20 -1.36 -39.62 -59.48
CA CYS A 20 -0.03 -39.50 -58.85
C CYS A 20 0.99 -38.63 -59.64
N ARG A 21 2.19 -38.42 -59.03
CA ARG A 21 3.50 -37.91 -59.55
C ARG A 21 3.78 -36.40 -59.40
N ALA A 22 5.03 -35.92 -59.44
CA ALA A 22 6.36 -36.43 -59.00
C ALA A 22 7.45 -35.36 -59.25
N SER A 23 8.61 -35.46 -58.57
CA SER A 23 9.87 -34.69 -58.77
C SER A 23 9.79 -33.17 -58.46
N ALA A 24 10.70 -32.50 -57.74
CA ALA A 24 12.14 -32.60 -57.49
C ALA A 24 13.05 -31.97 -58.56
N LEU A 25 13.76 -30.89 -58.20
CA LEU A 25 15.19 -30.62 -58.48
C LEU A 25 15.67 -29.24 -57.91
N ARG A 26 16.84 -29.26 -57.26
CA ARG A 26 17.85 -28.17 -57.15
C ARG A 26 19.01 -28.58 -58.11
N PRO A 27 20.06 -27.78 -58.46
CA PRO A 27 20.92 -27.04 -57.50
C PRO A 27 21.73 -25.82 -58.07
N LEU A 28 22.76 -25.39 -57.32
CA LEU A 28 23.98 -24.60 -57.72
C LEU A 28 23.81 -23.12 -58.17
N SER A 29 24.90 -22.35 -58.32
CA SER A 29 25.71 -21.69 -57.26
C SER A 29 26.88 -20.85 -57.82
N ARG A 30 27.34 -19.82 -57.07
CA ARG A 30 28.62 -19.05 -57.22
C ARG A 30 28.74 -18.19 -58.51
N SER A 31 28.91 -16.87 -58.39
CA SER A 31 30.16 -16.07 -58.25
C SER A 31 30.84 -15.78 -59.62
N THR A 32 31.63 -14.71 -59.84
CA THR A 32 32.49 -13.93 -58.93
C THR A 32 32.79 -12.52 -59.51
N THR A 33 33.04 -11.53 -58.63
CA THR A 33 33.90 -10.32 -58.79
C THR A 33 34.14 -9.66 -60.16
N SER A 34 33.94 -8.34 -60.24
CA SER A 34 35.03 -7.40 -60.61
C SER A 34 34.73 -5.93 -60.29
N ALA A 35 35.81 -5.18 -60.06
CA ALA A 35 35.95 -3.72 -59.98
C ALA A 35 37.33 -3.40 -60.61
N PRO A 36 37.85 -2.15 -60.68
CA PRO A 36 37.29 -0.85 -60.30
C PRO A 36 37.48 0.25 -61.38
N ARG A 37 37.06 1.50 -61.09
CA ARG A 37 37.88 2.70 -61.36
C ARG A 37 37.36 3.93 -60.59
N ALA A 38 38.22 4.95 -60.44
CA ALA A 38 37.96 6.13 -59.61
C ALA A 38 38.22 7.44 -60.39
N ALA A 39 37.58 8.53 -59.94
CA ALA A 39 37.91 9.91 -60.28
C ALA A 39 37.60 10.81 -59.06
N PRO A 40 38.38 11.88 -58.79
CA PRO A 40 38.27 12.66 -57.57
C PRO A 40 37.39 13.92 -57.72
N VAL A 41 36.79 14.38 -56.61
CA VAL A 41 36.21 15.74 -56.48
C VAL A 41 36.67 16.35 -55.15
N PHE A 42 36.90 17.66 -55.14
CA PHE A 42 37.57 18.40 -54.07
C PHE A 42 36.64 18.87 -52.94
N CYS A 43 37.25 19.00 -51.75
CA CYS A 43 36.96 20.00 -50.71
C CYS A 43 35.55 20.08 -50.10
N HIS A 44 35.44 19.83 -48.79
CA HIS A 44 35.41 20.94 -47.80
C HIS A 44 35.74 20.44 -46.40
N THR A 45 36.61 21.16 -45.69
CA THR A 45 37.02 20.84 -44.31
C THR A 45 35.97 21.31 -43.31
N ARG A 46 35.42 20.39 -42.52
CA ARG A 46 34.73 20.70 -41.25
C ARG A 46 35.27 19.80 -40.15
N ASN A 47 35.88 20.42 -39.14
CA ASN A 47 36.33 19.74 -37.94
C ASN A 47 35.12 19.27 -37.13
N THR A 48 34.72 18.01 -37.30
CA THR A 48 33.84 17.32 -36.35
C THR A 48 34.66 16.83 -35.17
N PHE A 49 34.32 17.29 -33.96
CA PHE A 49 34.88 16.75 -32.72
C PHE A 49 34.46 15.28 -32.57
N SER A 50 35.36 14.36 -32.91
CA SER A 50 35.15 12.93 -32.67
C SER A 50 35.68 12.56 -31.29
N THR A 51 34.77 12.25 -30.37
CA THR A 51 35.08 11.62 -29.07
C THR A 51 34.97 10.09 -29.13
N MET A 52 34.94 9.50 -30.34
CA MET A 52 35.08 8.07 -30.53
C MET A 52 36.53 7.66 -30.25
N ALA A 53 36.83 7.41 -28.97
CA ALA A 53 37.98 6.60 -28.61
C ALA A 53 37.89 5.25 -29.33
N SER A 54 39.04 4.73 -29.78
CA SER A 54 39.13 3.41 -30.41
C SER A 54 38.91 2.30 -29.37
N LEU A 55 37.67 2.12 -28.95
CA LEU A 55 37.23 0.88 -28.30
C LEU A 55 37.39 -0.22 -29.33
N GLN A 56 38.46 -1.00 -29.17
CA GLN A 56 38.70 -2.20 -29.96
C GLN A 56 37.50 -3.12 -29.75
N SER A 57 36.66 -3.24 -30.77
CA SER A 57 35.57 -4.21 -30.77
C SER A 57 36.21 -5.60 -30.81
N ALA A 58 36.41 -6.16 -29.62
CA ALA A 58 36.51 -7.60 -29.43
C ALA A 58 35.13 -8.18 -29.75
N ALA A 59 34.82 -8.23 -31.04
CA ALA A 59 33.65 -8.90 -31.58
C ALA A 59 33.83 -10.41 -31.29
N ALA A 60 33.39 -10.81 -30.10
CA ALA A 60 33.16 -12.22 -29.79
C ALA A 60 32.36 -12.81 -30.96
N ALA A 61 32.82 -13.96 -31.46
CA ALA A 61 32.31 -14.54 -32.69
C ALA A 61 30.78 -14.56 -32.67
N THR A 62 30.16 -14.10 -33.77
CA THR A 62 28.70 -14.09 -33.92
C THR A 62 28.19 -15.48 -33.52
N PRO A 63 27.36 -15.62 -32.48
CA PRO A 63 26.86 -16.93 -32.11
C PRO A 63 26.16 -17.52 -33.33
N SER A 64 26.37 -18.83 -33.54
CA SER A 64 25.51 -19.60 -34.45
C SER A 64 24.04 -19.30 -34.13
N PRO A 65 23.13 -19.30 -35.12
CA PRO A 65 21.71 -19.03 -34.89
C PRO A 65 21.24 -19.94 -33.75
N SER A 66 20.98 -19.33 -32.60
CA SER A 66 21.12 -20.04 -31.33
C SER A 66 20.11 -21.16 -31.25
N GLU A 67 20.56 -22.35 -30.85
CA GLU A 67 19.67 -23.32 -30.20
C GLU A 67 18.82 -22.54 -29.20
N SER A 68 17.50 -22.59 -29.37
CA SER A 68 16.60 -21.70 -28.66
C SER A 68 16.72 -21.99 -27.17
N LYS A 69 17.43 -21.13 -26.43
CA LYS A 69 17.64 -21.30 -24.99
C LYS A 69 16.29 -21.50 -24.35
N GLY A 70 16.15 -22.61 -23.62
CA GLY A 70 14.94 -22.92 -22.88
C GLY A 70 14.61 -21.80 -21.89
N TYR A 71 13.37 -21.78 -21.46
CA TYR A 71 12.96 -20.93 -20.35
C TYR A 71 13.77 -21.26 -19.11
N ASP A 72 14.06 -20.23 -18.29
CA ASP A 72 14.67 -20.44 -16.98
C ASP A 72 13.84 -21.46 -16.17
N PRO A 73 14.44 -22.48 -15.53
CA PRO A 73 13.71 -23.60 -14.92
C PRO A 73 12.59 -23.18 -13.96
N GLU A 74 12.83 -22.10 -13.22
CA GLU A 74 11.90 -21.49 -12.26
C GLU A 74 10.60 -21.01 -12.96
N ILE A 75 10.67 -20.63 -14.23
CA ILE A 75 9.53 -20.24 -15.06
C ILE A 75 8.75 -21.49 -15.51
N THR A 76 9.45 -22.54 -15.95
CA THR A 76 8.81 -23.80 -16.36
C THR A 76 8.15 -24.51 -15.20
N ASP A 77 8.76 -24.50 -14.01
CA ASP A 77 8.20 -25.11 -12.80
C ASP A 77 6.90 -24.43 -12.37
N ILE A 78 6.82 -23.09 -12.47
CA ILE A 78 5.59 -22.33 -12.20
C ILE A 78 4.50 -22.67 -13.23
N ALA A 79 4.82 -22.69 -14.53
CA ALA A 79 3.84 -22.99 -15.58
C ALA A 79 3.30 -24.42 -15.47
N ASN A 80 4.21 -25.39 -15.32
CA ASN A 80 3.91 -26.81 -15.12
C ASN A 80 3.06 -27.03 -13.85
N TYR A 81 3.42 -26.41 -12.72
CA TYR A 81 2.63 -26.47 -11.49
C TYR A 81 1.21 -25.94 -11.67
N VAL A 82 1.05 -24.78 -12.34
CA VAL A 82 -0.28 -24.20 -12.57
C VAL A 82 -1.15 -25.13 -13.41
N HIS A 83 -0.63 -25.64 -14.53
CA HIS A 83 -1.38 -26.51 -15.44
C HIS A 83 -1.60 -27.92 -14.93
N ASN A 84 -0.51 -28.64 -14.62
CA ASN A 84 -0.47 -30.10 -14.57
C ASN A 84 -0.56 -30.69 -13.16
N LYS A 85 -0.28 -29.91 -12.10
CA LYS A 85 -0.35 -30.40 -10.71
C LYS A 85 -1.79 -30.29 -10.17
N PRO A 86 -2.50 -31.39 -9.89
CA PRO A 86 -3.76 -31.35 -9.13
C PRO A 86 -3.54 -30.95 -7.67
N ILE A 87 -4.61 -30.47 -7.03
CA ILE A 87 -4.64 -30.05 -5.62
C ILE A 87 -5.47 -31.07 -4.82
N ASP A 88 -4.78 -32.07 -4.28
CA ASP A 88 -5.40 -33.24 -3.63
C ASP A 88 -5.42 -33.11 -2.09
N SER A 89 -5.69 -31.89 -1.57
CA SER A 89 -5.69 -31.60 -0.12
C SER A 89 -7.00 -30.95 0.32
N GLU A 90 -7.82 -31.71 1.07
CA GLU A 90 -9.05 -31.19 1.69
C GLU A 90 -8.77 -30.06 2.69
N LEU A 91 -7.64 -30.13 3.41
CA LEU A 91 -7.19 -29.08 4.33
C LEU A 91 -6.87 -27.77 3.59
N ALA A 92 -6.28 -27.87 2.39
CA ALA A 92 -6.03 -26.70 1.56
C ALA A 92 -7.34 -26.07 1.07
N PHE A 93 -8.35 -26.86 0.67
CA PHE A 93 -9.67 -26.33 0.28
C PHE A 93 -10.46 -25.75 1.46
N ASP A 94 -10.48 -26.40 2.64
CA ASP A 94 -11.11 -25.84 3.84
C ASP A 94 -10.44 -24.51 4.22
N THR A 95 -9.10 -24.47 4.27
CA THR A 95 -8.37 -23.25 4.62
C THR A 95 -8.57 -22.16 3.57
N ALA A 96 -8.58 -22.49 2.27
CA ALA A 96 -8.86 -21.56 1.18
C ALA A 96 -10.26 -20.93 1.31
N ARG A 97 -11.27 -21.73 1.69
CA ARG A 97 -12.63 -21.22 1.97
C ARG A 97 -12.61 -20.21 3.12
N TRP A 98 -11.88 -20.48 4.21
CA TRP A 98 -11.75 -19.52 5.31
C TRP A 98 -11.00 -18.25 4.89
N VAL A 99 -9.91 -18.36 4.11
CA VAL A 99 -9.21 -17.18 3.55
C VAL A 99 -10.17 -16.37 2.66
N PHE A 100 -10.92 -17.02 1.78
CA PHE A 100 -11.86 -16.36 0.86
C PHE A 100 -12.90 -15.51 1.59
N LEU A 101 -13.50 -16.03 2.68
CA LEU A 101 -14.44 -15.27 3.51
C LEU A 101 -13.75 -14.14 4.29
N ASP A 102 -12.61 -14.41 4.92
CA ASP A 102 -11.85 -13.42 5.70
C ASP A 102 -11.41 -12.22 4.83
N THR A 103 -10.80 -12.52 3.68
CA THR A 103 -10.29 -11.54 2.71
C THR A 103 -11.41 -10.67 2.13
N LEU A 104 -12.56 -11.25 1.76
CA LEU A 104 -13.72 -10.47 1.30
C LEU A 104 -14.31 -9.61 2.43
N GLY A 105 -14.35 -10.12 3.66
CA GLY A 105 -14.68 -9.33 4.84
C GLY A 105 -13.76 -8.12 5.01
N CYS A 106 -12.44 -8.31 4.91
CA CYS A 106 -11.47 -7.22 4.97
C CYS A 106 -11.66 -6.17 3.87
N GLY A 107 -12.04 -6.60 2.65
CA GLY A 107 -12.41 -5.69 1.57
C GLY A 107 -13.61 -4.80 1.91
N LEU A 108 -14.66 -5.38 2.51
CA LEU A 108 -15.85 -4.64 2.91
C LEU A 108 -15.56 -3.64 4.04
N GLU A 109 -14.84 -4.04 5.08
CA GLU A 109 -14.40 -3.11 6.13
C GLU A 109 -13.52 -1.97 5.54
N GLY A 110 -12.69 -2.26 4.54
CA GLY A 110 -11.92 -1.27 3.77
C GLY A 110 -12.78 -0.19 3.12
N LEU A 111 -13.99 -0.54 2.62
CA LEU A 111 -14.94 0.41 2.04
C LEU A 111 -15.50 1.44 3.03
N ARG A 112 -15.26 1.29 4.34
CA ARG A 112 -15.64 2.29 5.36
C ARG A 112 -14.64 3.45 5.43
N PHE A 113 -13.48 3.33 4.80
CA PHE A 113 -12.39 4.31 4.86
C PHE A 113 -12.33 5.11 3.56
N LYS A 114 -12.62 6.42 3.63
CA LYS A 114 -12.56 7.36 2.48
C LYS A 114 -11.23 7.30 1.72
N GLU A 115 -10.14 7.06 2.45
CA GLU A 115 -8.80 6.91 1.89
C GLU A 115 -8.64 5.70 0.96
N CYS A 116 -9.41 4.63 1.20
CA CYS A 116 -9.55 3.50 0.29
C CYS A 116 -10.48 3.86 -0.87
N THR A 117 -11.71 4.27 -0.56
CA THR A 117 -12.78 4.42 -1.57
C THR A 117 -12.49 5.48 -2.62
N LYS A 118 -11.68 6.50 -2.31
CA LYS A 118 -11.25 7.53 -3.28
C LYS A 118 -10.34 7.03 -4.40
N LEU A 119 -9.84 5.79 -4.31
CA LEU A 119 -9.03 5.12 -5.33
C LEU A 119 -9.83 4.06 -6.10
N LEU A 120 -11.07 3.78 -5.68
CA LEU A 120 -11.96 2.79 -6.30
C LEU A 120 -12.84 3.44 -7.36
N GLY A 121 -13.45 2.61 -8.21
CA GLY A 121 -14.30 3.01 -9.32
C GLY A 121 -13.63 2.93 -10.69
N PRO A 122 -14.30 3.41 -11.74
CA PRO A 122 -13.74 3.47 -13.10
C PRO A 122 -12.72 4.60 -13.22
N THR A 123 -11.69 4.43 -14.06
CA THR A 123 -10.68 5.47 -14.33
C THR A 123 -11.28 6.75 -14.96
N VAL A 124 -12.45 6.62 -15.60
CA VAL A 124 -13.26 7.74 -16.10
C VAL A 124 -14.69 7.52 -15.64
N GLU A 125 -15.25 8.50 -14.92
CA GLU A 125 -16.62 8.42 -14.40
C GLU A 125 -17.66 8.18 -15.49
N GLY A 126 -18.67 7.36 -15.19
CA GLY A 126 -19.69 6.94 -16.16
C GLY A 126 -19.24 5.92 -17.21
N THR A 127 -18.03 5.34 -17.11
CA THR A 127 -17.60 4.24 -17.98
C THR A 127 -18.50 3.02 -17.80
N VAL A 128 -19.13 2.56 -18.89
CA VAL A 128 -19.93 1.32 -18.93
C VAL A 128 -19.10 0.19 -19.54
N VAL A 129 -18.96 -0.93 -18.81
CA VAL A 129 -18.25 -2.12 -19.30
C VAL A 129 -19.23 -3.31 -19.46
N PRO A 130 -19.65 -3.64 -20.69
CA PRO A 130 -20.53 -4.79 -20.94
C PRO A 130 -19.91 -6.09 -20.40
N ASN A 131 -20.69 -6.84 -19.61
CA ASN A 131 -20.26 -8.06 -18.91
C ASN A 131 -19.02 -7.89 -18.01
N GLY A 132 -18.66 -6.64 -17.66
CA GLY A 132 -17.53 -6.33 -16.79
C GLY A 132 -17.63 -7.01 -15.43
N THR A 133 -16.51 -7.13 -14.74
CA THR A 133 -16.48 -7.68 -13.39
C THR A 133 -17.09 -6.69 -12.38
N LYS A 134 -17.86 -7.22 -11.44
CA LYS A 134 -18.50 -6.43 -10.38
C LYS A 134 -17.64 -6.43 -9.11
N VAL A 135 -17.44 -5.25 -8.55
CA VAL A 135 -16.61 -5.06 -7.35
C VAL A 135 -17.47 -5.23 -6.09
N PRO A 136 -17.20 -6.22 -5.21
CA PRO A 136 -18.00 -6.49 -4.01
C PRO A 136 -18.22 -5.28 -3.11
N GLY A 137 -19.42 -5.15 -2.53
CA GLY A 137 -19.80 -4.06 -1.64
C GLY A 137 -20.01 -2.69 -2.31
N THR A 138 -19.80 -2.57 -3.62
CA THR A 138 -19.91 -1.34 -4.43
C THR A 138 -20.90 -1.52 -5.60
N PRO A 139 -21.30 -0.43 -6.30
CA PRO A 139 -22.03 -0.51 -7.57
C PRO A 139 -21.14 -0.65 -8.80
N PHE A 140 -19.81 -0.67 -8.67
CA PHE A 140 -18.92 -0.62 -9.83
C PHE A 140 -18.94 -1.92 -10.63
N GLN A 141 -19.12 -1.79 -11.95
CA GLN A 141 -18.89 -2.84 -12.95
C GLN A 141 -17.78 -2.37 -13.91
N LEU A 142 -16.64 -3.06 -13.89
CA LEU A 142 -15.37 -2.61 -14.47
C LEU A 142 -14.81 -3.63 -15.46
N ASP A 143 -13.79 -3.25 -16.22
CA ASP A 143 -12.96 -4.19 -16.96
C ASP A 143 -12.16 -5.08 -15.99
N PRO A 144 -11.70 -6.27 -16.38
CA PRO A 144 -10.98 -7.18 -15.48
C PRO A 144 -9.63 -6.64 -14.98
N ILE A 145 -9.03 -5.65 -15.64
CA ILE A 145 -7.77 -5.04 -15.20
C ILE A 145 -8.07 -4.08 -14.04
N ASN A 146 -8.99 -3.13 -14.23
CA ASN A 146 -9.35 -2.18 -13.17
C ASN A 146 -10.17 -2.84 -12.03
N GLY A 147 -10.97 -3.87 -12.32
CA GLY A 147 -11.59 -4.73 -11.32
C GLY A 147 -10.57 -5.41 -10.41
N ALA A 148 -9.47 -5.92 -10.98
CA ALA A 148 -8.39 -6.52 -10.20
C ALA A 148 -7.66 -5.52 -9.30
N PHE A 149 -7.49 -4.26 -9.76
CA PHE A 149 -7.03 -3.17 -8.88
C PHE A 149 -8.00 -2.96 -7.72
N ASN A 150 -9.28 -2.75 -8.04
CA ASN A 150 -10.32 -2.39 -7.07
C ASN A 150 -10.46 -3.43 -5.96
N ILE A 151 -10.56 -4.72 -6.33
CA ILE A 151 -10.67 -5.82 -5.38
C ILE A 151 -9.37 -5.98 -4.58
N GLY A 152 -8.21 -6.01 -5.26
CA GLY A 152 -6.90 -6.17 -4.59
C GLY A 152 -6.55 -5.02 -3.63
N ALA A 153 -6.96 -3.79 -3.96
CA ALA A 153 -6.73 -2.62 -3.11
C ALA A 153 -7.63 -2.61 -1.86
N MET A 154 -8.90 -3.01 -1.96
CA MET A 154 -9.78 -3.04 -0.78
C MET A 154 -9.39 -4.15 0.20
N ILE A 155 -9.13 -5.37 -0.28
CA ILE A 155 -8.90 -6.53 0.60
C ILE A 155 -7.61 -6.39 1.42
N ARG A 156 -6.59 -5.72 0.85
CA ARG A 156 -5.32 -5.43 1.51
C ARG A 156 -5.33 -4.14 2.33
N TRP A 157 -6.37 -3.30 2.21
CA TRP A 157 -6.29 -1.89 2.61
C TRP A 157 -5.86 -1.68 4.06
N LEU A 158 -6.52 -2.40 4.96
CA LEU A 158 -6.42 -2.26 6.41
C LEU A 158 -5.38 -3.17 7.04
N ASP A 159 -4.54 -3.84 6.24
CA ASP A 159 -3.54 -4.79 6.75
C ASP A 159 -4.17 -5.90 7.61
N TYR A 160 -5.44 -6.26 7.36
CA TYR A 160 -6.22 -7.16 8.22
C TYR A 160 -6.54 -8.51 7.56
N ASN A 161 -6.12 -8.72 6.32
CA ASN A 161 -6.23 -10.00 5.60
C ASN A 161 -5.17 -11.02 6.08
N ASP A 162 -4.92 -12.05 5.27
CA ASP A 162 -3.97 -13.13 5.59
C ASP A 162 -2.51 -12.65 5.68
N CYS A 163 -1.60 -13.57 6.02
CA CYS A 163 -0.17 -13.32 5.99
C CYS A 163 0.63 -14.62 5.76
N TRP A 164 1.78 -14.47 5.12
CA TRP A 164 2.82 -15.48 5.01
C TRP A 164 4.17 -14.86 5.39
N LEU A 165 4.86 -15.49 6.34
CA LEU A 165 6.09 -15.00 6.94
C LEU A 165 7.24 -15.99 6.68
N ALA A 166 8.29 -15.53 6.01
CA ALA A 166 9.48 -16.32 5.71
C ALA A 166 10.71 -15.40 5.51
N ALA A 167 11.59 -15.69 4.53
CA ALA A 167 12.70 -14.80 4.15
C ALA A 167 12.21 -13.52 3.46
N GLU A 168 11.07 -13.61 2.77
CA GLU A 168 10.19 -12.49 2.45
C GLU A 168 8.88 -12.59 3.23
N TRP A 169 8.21 -11.46 3.45
CA TRP A 169 6.87 -11.38 4.03
C TRP A 169 5.86 -10.99 2.95
N GLY A 170 4.64 -11.50 3.00
CA GLY A 170 3.57 -11.07 2.11
C GLY A 170 2.18 -11.52 2.57
N HIS A 171 1.18 -11.25 1.73
CA HIS A 171 -0.22 -11.56 1.99
C HIS A 171 -0.76 -12.29 0.76
N PRO A 172 -0.67 -13.64 0.71
CA PRO A 172 -1.00 -14.37 -0.52
C PRO A 172 -2.49 -14.28 -0.92
N SER A 173 -3.38 -13.89 -0.01
CA SER A 173 -4.77 -13.55 -0.35
C SER A 173 -4.92 -12.33 -1.26
N ASP A 174 -3.91 -11.46 -1.37
CA ASP A 174 -3.94 -10.29 -2.26
C ASP A 174 -4.23 -10.69 -3.73
N ASN A 175 -3.74 -11.86 -4.15
CA ASN A 175 -3.98 -12.43 -5.49
C ASN A 175 -5.47 -12.66 -5.81
N LEU A 176 -6.35 -12.71 -4.79
CA LEU A 176 -7.80 -12.79 -4.99
C LEU A 176 -8.32 -11.61 -5.82
N GLY A 177 -7.66 -10.45 -5.80
CA GLY A 177 -7.96 -9.33 -6.68
C GLY A 177 -7.95 -9.72 -8.16
N ALA A 178 -6.84 -10.31 -8.63
CA ALA A 178 -6.69 -10.76 -10.01
C ALA A 178 -7.57 -11.98 -10.34
N ILE A 179 -7.65 -12.95 -9.41
CA ILE A 179 -8.42 -14.19 -9.60
C ILE A 179 -9.92 -13.90 -9.71
N LEU A 180 -10.51 -13.17 -8.75
CA LEU A 180 -11.95 -12.94 -8.70
C LEU A 180 -12.41 -12.08 -9.88
N ALA A 181 -11.67 -11.02 -10.20
CA ALA A 181 -11.97 -10.13 -11.33
C ALA A 181 -12.05 -10.88 -12.67
N VAL A 182 -11.12 -11.80 -12.92
CA VAL A 182 -11.08 -12.56 -14.19
C VAL A 182 -12.11 -13.71 -14.19
N ALA A 183 -12.29 -14.42 -13.07
CA ALA A 183 -13.30 -15.48 -12.97
C ALA A 183 -14.73 -14.93 -13.21
N ASP A 184 -15.05 -13.80 -12.58
CA ASP A 184 -16.34 -13.11 -12.69
C ASP A 184 -16.57 -12.56 -14.11
N TRP A 185 -15.61 -11.82 -14.66
CA TRP A 185 -15.68 -11.29 -16.03
C TRP A 185 -15.84 -12.38 -17.10
N ILE A 186 -15.07 -13.47 -17.03
CA ILE A 186 -15.19 -14.59 -17.99
C ILE A 186 -16.57 -15.24 -17.87
N THR A 187 -17.03 -15.50 -16.65
CA THR A 187 -18.31 -16.19 -16.41
C THR A 187 -19.49 -15.36 -16.91
N ARG A 188 -19.52 -14.04 -16.60
CA ARG A 188 -20.54 -13.12 -17.13
C ARG A 188 -20.49 -13.04 -18.65
N THR A 189 -19.30 -12.92 -19.23
CA THR A 189 -19.13 -12.85 -20.69
C THR A 189 -19.61 -14.12 -21.39
N ASN A 190 -19.33 -15.30 -20.82
CA ASN A 190 -19.72 -16.58 -21.39
C ASN A 190 -21.22 -16.87 -21.20
N LYS A 191 -21.82 -16.55 -20.02
CA LYS A 191 -23.29 -16.59 -19.84
C LYS A 191 -24.02 -15.64 -20.82
N ALA A 192 -23.38 -14.53 -21.23
CA ALA A 192 -23.89 -13.60 -22.23
C ALA A 192 -23.62 -14.03 -23.70
N GLY A 193 -23.16 -15.27 -23.95
CA GLY A 193 -22.92 -15.81 -25.30
C GLY A 193 -21.50 -15.61 -25.84
N GLY A 194 -20.56 -15.14 -25.02
CA GLY A 194 -19.13 -15.15 -25.33
C GLY A 194 -18.49 -16.54 -25.26
N ASN A 195 -17.22 -16.61 -25.65
CA ASN A 195 -16.43 -17.86 -25.65
C ASN A 195 -14.98 -17.63 -25.18
N LEU A 196 -14.82 -16.92 -24.06
CA LEU A 196 -13.53 -16.78 -23.37
C LEU A 196 -13.18 -18.10 -22.66
N ALA A 197 -11.89 -18.46 -22.61
CA ALA A 197 -11.41 -19.69 -21.96
C ALA A 197 -12.19 -20.96 -22.37
N GLY A 198 -12.59 -21.07 -23.64
CA GLY A 198 -13.36 -22.21 -24.17
C GLY A 198 -14.80 -22.32 -23.65
N GLY A 199 -15.40 -21.22 -23.21
CA GLY A 199 -16.78 -21.18 -22.71
C GLY A 199 -16.91 -21.54 -21.23
N LYS A 200 -15.79 -21.68 -20.51
CA LYS A 200 -15.75 -21.99 -19.07
C LYS A 200 -16.59 -20.99 -18.26
N THR A 201 -17.54 -21.51 -17.48
CA THR A 201 -18.14 -20.82 -16.35
C THR A 201 -17.39 -21.22 -15.07
N PHE A 202 -16.91 -20.24 -14.31
CA PHE A 202 -16.16 -20.48 -13.07
C PHE A 202 -17.12 -20.67 -11.89
N THR A 203 -16.76 -21.62 -11.03
CA THR A 203 -17.36 -21.86 -9.72
C THR A 203 -16.50 -21.24 -8.63
N VAL A 204 -17.03 -21.11 -7.40
CA VAL A 204 -16.19 -20.73 -6.25
C VAL A 204 -15.10 -21.77 -6.02
N ARG A 205 -15.32 -23.06 -6.28
CA ARG A 205 -14.26 -24.09 -6.18
C ARG A 205 -13.08 -23.82 -7.11
N ASP A 206 -13.33 -23.37 -8.34
CA ASP A 206 -12.26 -22.98 -9.27
C ASP A 206 -11.46 -21.78 -8.74
N VAL A 207 -12.14 -20.82 -8.08
CA VAL A 207 -11.49 -19.68 -7.40
C VAL A 207 -10.64 -20.16 -6.23
N LEU A 208 -11.10 -21.12 -5.42
CA LEU A 208 -10.31 -21.69 -4.33
C LEU A 208 -9.07 -22.45 -4.84
N GLU A 209 -9.16 -23.21 -5.92
CA GLU A 209 -7.97 -23.86 -6.53
C GLU A 209 -6.96 -22.81 -7.02
N ALA A 210 -7.42 -21.76 -7.70
CA ALA A 210 -6.57 -20.66 -8.15
C ALA A 210 -5.92 -19.91 -6.97
N MET A 211 -6.65 -19.72 -5.86
CA MET A 211 -6.09 -19.17 -4.63
C MET A 211 -4.97 -20.06 -4.07
N ILE A 212 -5.20 -21.38 -3.93
CA ILE A 212 -4.19 -22.33 -3.45
C ILE A 212 -2.94 -22.28 -4.33
N LYS A 213 -3.10 -22.26 -5.66
CA LYS A 213 -1.99 -22.17 -6.60
C LYS A 213 -1.22 -20.85 -6.49
N ALA A 214 -1.91 -19.72 -6.34
CA ALA A 214 -1.26 -18.42 -6.14
C ALA A 214 -0.52 -18.36 -4.79
N HIS A 215 -1.11 -18.91 -3.73
CA HIS A 215 -0.48 -19.01 -2.42
C HIS A 215 0.82 -19.81 -2.49
N GLU A 216 0.81 -20.98 -3.14
CA GLU A 216 1.98 -21.82 -3.24
C GLU A 216 3.13 -21.17 -4.04
N ILE A 217 2.83 -20.49 -5.16
CA ILE A 217 3.85 -19.80 -5.97
C ILE A 217 4.50 -18.68 -5.17
N GLN A 218 3.70 -17.74 -4.65
CA GLN A 218 4.20 -16.60 -3.87
C GLN A 218 4.90 -17.05 -2.59
N GLY A 219 4.30 -17.98 -1.86
CA GLY A 219 4.82 -18.41 -0.56
C GLY A 219 6.06 -19.27 -0.66
N CYS A 220 6.19 -20.17 -1.64
CA CYS A 220 7.39 -20.97 -1.85
C CYS A 220 8.56 -20.15 -2.41
N LEU A 221 8.30 -19.14 -3.27
CA LEU A 221 9.33 -18.15 -3.61
C LEU A 221 9.79 -17.38 -2.36
N ALA A 222 8.86 -16.92 -1.53
CA ALA A 222 9.18 -16.20 -0.29
C ALA A 222 9.94 -17.01 0.78
N LEU A 223 9.98 -18.35 0.68
CA LEU A 223 10.60 -19.21 1.70
C LEU A 223 12.08 -18.86 1.96
N LEU A 224 12.88 -18.75 0.88
CA LEU A 224 14.31 -18.44 0.94
C LEU A 224 14.67 -17.11 0.25
N ASN A 225 13.84 -16.62 -0.67
CA ASN A 225 14.17 -15.49 -1.54
C ASN A 225 13.65 -14.17 -0.95
N SER A 226 14.57 -13.29 -0.56
CA SER A 226 14.27 -12.06 0.18
C SER A 226 14.44 -10.82 -0.72
N PHE A 227 13.32 -10.27 -1.19
CA PHE A 227 13.27 -9.09 -2.06
C PHE A 227 13.51 -7.81 -1.26
N ASN A 228 13.08 -7.78 0.01
CA ASN A 228 13.38 -6.71 0.94
C ASN A 228 14.90 -6.52 1.18
N LYS A 229 15.70 -7.61 1.16
CA LYS A 229 17.19 -7.54 1.23
C LYS A 229 17.86 -7.03 -0.06
N VAL A 230 17.10 -6.78 -1.13
CA VAL A 230 17.54 -6.08 -2.35
C VAL A 230 16.79 -4.77 -2.62
N GLY A 231 15.88 -4.36 -1.72
CA GLY A 231 15.14 -3.08 -1.78
C GLY A 231 13.83 -3.12 -2.56
N LEU A 232 13.48 -4.26 -3.17
CA LEU A 232 12.25 -4.47 -3.92
C LEU A 232 11.10 -4.94 -3.02
N ASP A 233 9.87 -4.63 -3.41
CA ASP A 233 8.68 -5.01 -2.64
C ASP A 233 8.12 -6.39 -2.99
N HIS A 234 7.54 -7.06 -2.00
CA HIS A 234 6.98 -8.41 -2.13
C HIS A 234 5.87 -8.53 -3.17
N VAL A 235 5.28 -7.41 -3.61
CA VAL A 235 4.22 -7.41 -4.63
C VAL A 235 4.73 -7.84 -6.02
N VAL A 236 6.04 -7.98 -6.22
CA VAL A 236 6.60 -8.76 -7.34
C VAL A 236 6.08 -10.21 -7.33
N LEU A 237 5.98 -10.83 -6.15
CA LEU A 237 5.48 -12.19 -6.00
C LEU A 237 3.97 -12.29 -6.22
N VAL A 238 3.21 -11.27 -5.79
CA VAL A 238 1.78 -11.14 -6.12
C VAL A 238 1.61 -11.01 -7.64
N LYS A 239 2.40 -10.16 -8.30
CA LYS A 239 2.38 -9.99 -9.76
C LYS A 239 2.68 -11.32 -10.48
N VAL A 240 3.72 -12.04 -10.07
CA VAL A 240 4.13 -13.32 -10.67
C VAL A 240 3.08 -14.41 -10.43
N ALA A 241 2.64 -14.62 -9.19
CA ALA A 241 1.67 -15.65 -8.84
C ALA A 241 0.30 -15.41 -9.50
N SER A 242 -0.21 -14.16 -9.45
CA SER A 242 -1.42 -13.76 -10.16
C SER A 242 -1.29 -13.98 -11.67
N THR A 243 -0.18 -13.58 -12.30
CA THR A 243 0.01 -13.73 -13.75
C THR A 243 -0.01 -15.20 -14.17
N ALA A 244 0.60 -16.08 -13.36
CA ALA A 244 0.63 -17.51 -13.62
C ALA A 244 -0.78 -18.13 -13.57
N VAL A 245 -1.52 -17.95 -12.47
CA VAL A 245 -2.86 -18.57 -12.31
C VAL A 245 -3.89 -17.98 -13.27
N VAL A 246 -3.87 -16.65 -13.47
CA VAL A 246 -4.80 -15.96 -14.38
C VAL A 246 -4.57 -16.36 -15.83
N SER A 247 -3.33 -16.67 -16.24
CA SER A 247 -3.06 -17.22 -17.58
C SER A 247 -3.84 -18.52 -17.83
N LYS A 248 -3.81 -19.48 -16.90
CA LYS A 248 -4.61 -20.72 -17.01
C LYS A 248 -6.10 -20.41 -17.03
N MET A 249 -6.58 -19.49 -16.20
CA MET A 249 -8.00 -19.10 -16.15
C MET A 249 -8.50 -18.44 -17.45
N LEU A 250 -7.63 -17.69 -18.14
CA LEU A 250 -7.90 -17.11 -19.47
C LEU A 250 -7.86 -18.15 -20.61
N GLY A 251 -7.42 -19.39 -20.34
CA GLY A 251 -7.26 -20.46 -21.32
C GLY A 251 -5.93 -20.45 -22.08
N LEU A 252 -4.90 -19.74 -21.59
CA LEU A 252 -3.54 -19.84 -22.13
C LEU A 252 -2.97 -21.23 -21.81
N ASN A 253 -2.25 -21.82 -22.76
CA ASN A 253 -1.55 -23.09 -22.51
C ASN A 253 -0.30 -22.90 -21.62
N GLU A 254 0.39 -24.00 -21.29
CA GLU A 254 1.59 -23.98 -20.43
C GLU A 254 2.71 -23.09 -20.98
N GLN A 255 3.02 -23.16 -22.27
CA GLN A 255 4.03 -22.31 -22.91
C GLN A 255 3.63 -20.83 -22.90
N GLN A 256 2.36 -20.52 -23.14
CA GLN A 256 1.84 -19.15 -23.02
C GLN A 256 1.79 -18.67 -21.55
N THR A 257 1.69 -19.58 -20.59
CA THR A 257 1.77 -19.25 -19.16
C THR A 257 3.21 -18.94 -18.78
N ALA A 258 4.20 -19.68 -19.31
CA ALA A 258 5.61 -19.32 -19.22
C ALA A 258 5.90 -17.96 -19.88
N ASP A 259 5.39 -17.70 -21.09
CA ASP A 259 5.47 -16.40 -21.77
C ASP A 259 5.00 -15.27 -20.83
N ALA A 260 3.80 -15.40 -20.25
CA ALA A 260 3.23 -14.41 -19.33
C ALA A 260 4.03 -14.26 -18.02
N VAL A 261 4.53 -15.34 -17.44
CA VAL A 261 5.36 -15.28 -16.22
C VAL A 261 6.70 -14.58 -16.49
N THR A 262 7.33 -14.77 -17.66
CA THR A 262 8.52 -13.97 -18.02
C THR A 262 8.20 -12.48 -18.19
N GLN A 263 7.04 -12.15 -18.75
CA GLN A 263 6.55 -10.78 -18.84
C GLN A 263 6.27 -10.13 -17.46
N ALA A 264 6.00 -10.93 -16.42
CA ALA A 264 5.90 -10.44 -15.04
C ALA A 264 7.27 -10.18 -14.36
N TRP A 265 8.31 -10.94 -14.73
CA TRP A 265 9.67 -10.77 -14.20
C TRP A 265 10.45 -9.64 -14.87
N VAL A 266 10.33 -9.47 -16.20
CA VAL A 266 10.98 -8.39 -16.97
C VAL A 266 10.39 -7.00 -16.67
N ASP A 267 9.24 -6.98 -16.00
CA ASP A 267 8.50 -5.77 -15.68
C ASP A 267 9.18 -4.88 -14.64
N GLY A 268 8.79 -3.60 -14.58
CA GLY A 268 9.21 -2.69 -13.53
C GLY A 268 8.73 -3.17 -12.15
N GLN A 269 9.66 -3.46 -11.25
CA GLN A 269 9.35 -3.88 -9.88
C GLN A 269 9.47 -2.70 -8.91
N SER A 270 8.48 -2.52 -8.03
CA SER A 270 8.42 -1.36 -7.14
C SER A 270 9.41 -1.47 -5.97
N LEU A 271 10.04 -0.34 -5.62
CA LEU A 271 10.81 -0.18 -4.38
C LEU A 271 9.89 -0.29 -3.13
N ARG A 272 10.45 -0.63 -1.98
CA ARG A 272 9.74 -0.66 -0.68
C ARG A 272 9.57 0.69 0.02
N THR A 273 10.01 1.81 -0.55
CA THR A 273 10.15 3.10 0.15
C THR A 273 8.91 3.52 0.94
N TYR A 274 7.71 3.30 0.39
CA TYR A 274 6.42 3.63 1.00
C TYR A 274 6.02 2.75 2.22
N ARG A 275 6.82 1.75 2.58
CA ARG A 275 6.63 0.87 3.75
C ARG A 275 7.62 1.17 4.89
N HIS A 276 8.49 2.18 4.75
CA HIS A 276 9.59 2.45 5.70
C HIS A 276 9.70 3.92 6.06
N THR A 277 9.84 4.22 7.36
CA THR A 277 10.10 5.55 7.90
C THR A 277 11.33 6.20 7.22
N PRO A 278 11.29 7.50 6.85
CA PRO A 278 10.24 8.49 7.09
C PRO A 278 9.14 8.54 6.01
N ASN A 279 9.09 7.59 5.08
CA ASN A 279 8.21 7.63 3.91
C ASN A 279 7.00 6.67 4.02
N THR A 280 6.65 6.20 5.21
CA THR A 280 5.50 5.31 5.45
C THR A 280 4.22 5.96 4.92
N MET A 281 3.54 5.33 3.95
CA MET A 281 2.33 5.93 3.36
C MET A 281 1.33 4.90 2.81
N SER A 282 0.13 5.36 2.45
CA SER A 282 -0.99 4.54 1.96
C SER A 282 -0.70 3.67 0.73
N ARG A 283 0.39 3.90 -0.02
CA ARG A 283 0.80 2.95 -1.08
C ARG A 283 1.10 1.54 -0.54
N LYS A 284 1.44 1.40 0.75
CA LYS A 284 1.54 0.06 1.40
C LYS A 284 0.26 -0.77 1.28
N SER A 285 -0.89 -0.10 1.19
CA SER A 285 -2.23 -0.67 1.25
C SER A 285 -2.82 -1.01 -0.13
N TRP A 286 -2.34 -0.37 -1.20
CA TRP A 286 -2.82 -0.62 -2.58
C TRP A 286 -1.79 -1.18 -3.56
N ALA A 287 -0.49 -1.23 -3.21
CA ALA A 287 0.56 -1.77 -4.08
C ALA A 287 0.32 -3.23 -4.53
N ALA A 288 -0.44 -4.02 -3.77
CA ALA A 288 -0.81 -5.37 -4.15
C ALA A 288 -1.98 -5.41 -5.16
N GLY A 289 -2.90 -4.44 -5.09
CA GLY A 289 -3.92 -4.21 -6.12
C GLY A 289 -3.31 -3.73 -7.44
N ASP A 290 -2.31 -2.85 -7.37
CA ASP A 290 -1.46 -2.41 -8.50
C ASP A 290 -0.75 -3.63 -9.15
N ALA A 291 -0.18 -4.54 -8.35
CA ALA A 291 0.37 -5.80 -8.84
C ALA A 291 -0.67 -6.75 -9.46
N CYS A 292 -1.88 -6.85 -8.90
CA CYS A 292 -2.99 -7.63 -9.49
C CYS A 292 -3.46 -7.05 -10.83
N GLN A 293 -3.65 -5.73 -10.89
CA GLN A 293 -3.97 -4.99 -12.11
C GLN A 293 -2.91 -5.26 -13.19
N ARG A 294 -1.63 -5.18 -12.82
CA ARG A 294 -0.52 -5.44 -13.72
C ARG A 294 -0.51 -6.88 -14.22
N ALA A 295 -0.74 -7.86 -13.34
CA ALA A 295 -0.80 -9.28 -13.70
C ALA A 295 -1.86 -9.59 -14.76
N VAL A 296 -3.11 -9.14 -14.55
CA VAL A 296 -4.20 -9.32 -15.53
C VAL A 296 -3.85 -8.64 -16.86
N ASN A 297 -3.28 -7.43 -16.80
CA ASN A 297 -2.86 -6.66 -17.98
C ASN A 297 -1.69 -7.32 -18.76
N LEU A 298 -0.82 -8.08 -18.09
CA LEU A 298 0.26 -8.84 -18.75
C LEU A 298 -0.29 -10.11 -19.41
N ALA A 299 -1.08 -10.92 -18.69
CA ALA A 299 -1.70 -12.13 -19.23
C ALA A 299 -2.60 -11.82 -20.46
N LEU A 300 -3.34 -10.70 -20.44
CA LEU A 300 -4.14 -10.24 -21.57
C LEU A 300 -3.34 -9.73 -22.79
N LYS A 301 -2.02 -9.51 -22.69
CA LYS A 301 -1.15 -9.28 -23.87
C LYS A 301 -0.72 -10.60 -24.49
N VAL A 302 -0.31 -11.57 -23.67
CA VAL A 302 0.10 -12.89 -24.14
C VAL A 302 -1.08 -13.68 -24.72
N LEU A 303 -2.31 -13.46 -24.21
CA LEU A 303 -3.54 -13.94 -24.86
C LEU A 303 -3.71 -13.43 -26.30
N LYS A 304 -3.17 -12.24 -26.62
CA LYS A 304 -3.17 -11.63 -27.96
C LYS A 304 -1.96 -12.04 -28.81
N GLY A 305 -1.10 -12.93 -28.32
CA GLY A 305 0.05 -13.48 -29.04
C GLY A 305 1.42 -12.88 -28.70
N GLU A 306 1.49 -11.97 -27.73
CA GLU A 306 2.76 -11.44 -27.21
C GLU A 306 3.69 -12.55 -26.69
N LYS A 307 5.01 -12.36 -26.78
CA LYS A 307 6.01 -13.40 -26.52
C LYS A 307 6.72 -13.25 -25.18
N GLY A 308 7.20 -14.37 -24.66
CA GLY A 308 8.06 -14.42 -23.49
C GLY A 308 9.50 -14.01 -23.77
N VAL A 309 10.25 -13.89 -22.69
CA VAL A 309 11.69 -13.63 -22.64
C VAL A 309 12.34 -14.83 -21.94
N PRO A 310 12.79 -15.88 -22.66
CA PRO A 310 13.07 -17.18 -22.05
C PRO A 310 14.05 -17.15 -20.88
N THR A 311 15.17 -16.42 -21.02
CA THR A 311 16.20 -16.27 -19.99
C THR A 311 16.04 -14.97 -19.18
N VAL A 312 14.82 -14.59 -18.82
CA VAL A 312 14.52 -13.33 -18.10
C VAL A 312 15.20 -13.23 -16.75
N LEU A 313 15.45 -14.35 -16.07
CA LEU A 313 16.17 -14.40 -14.80
C LEU A 313 17.67 -14.52 -15.05
N SER A 314 18.09 -15.44 -15.93
CA SER A 314 19.50 -15.85 -16.05
C SER A 314 20.33 -15.16 -17.15
N ALA A 315 19.77 -14.23 -17.93
CA ALA A 315 20.54 -13.53 -18.96
C ALA A 315 21.71 -12.74 -18.32
N PRO A 316 22.98 -12.96 -18.73
CA PRO A 316 24.10 -12.21 -18.18
C PRO A 316 23.93 -10.70 -18.42
N VAL A 317 24.27 -9.90 -17.41
CA VAL A 317 24.15 -8.42 -17.35
C VAL A 317 22.71 -7.88 -17.34
N TRP A 318 21.75 -8.55 -17.98
CA TRP A 318 20.40 -8.01 -18.26
C TRP A 318 19.26 -8.77 -17.58
N GLY A 319 19.50 -9.97 -17.06
CA GLY A 319 18.52 -10.80 -16.37
C GLY A 319 18.26 -10.34 -14.95
N PHE A 320 17.10 -10.74 -14.41
CA PHE A 320 16.65 -10.38 -13.06
C PHE A 320 17.70 -10.69 -11.98
N TYR A 321 18.41 -11.82 -12.11
CA TYR A 321 19.42 -12.22 -11.14
C TYR A 321 20.58 -11.22 -11.05
N ASP A 322 21.17 -10.84 -12.18
CA ASP A 322 22.28 -9.89 -12.23
C ASP A 322 21.83 -8.47 -11.87
N VAL A 323 20.72 -7.99 -12.46
CA VAL A 323 20.26 -6.59 -12.33
C VAL A 323 19.61 -6.30 -10.98
N LEU A 324 18.78 -7.21 -10.48
CA LEU A 324 17.87 -6.96 -9.34
C LEU A 324 18.09 -7.89 -8.14
N PHE A 325 18.72 -9.07 -8.33
CA PHE A 325 18.97 -10.03 -7.25
C PHE A 325 20.45 -10.20 -6.86
N LYS A 326 21.29 -9.21 -7.23
CA LYS A 326 22.73 -9.12 -6.85
C LYS A 326 23.56 -10.33 -7.32
N GLY A 327 23.26 -10.87 -8.51
CA GLY A 327 23.91 -12.05 -9.11
C GLY A 327 23.53 -13.38 -8.45
N LYS A 328 22.57 -13.39 -7.51
CA LYS A 328 22.06 -14.63 -6.91
C LYS A 328 20.93 -15.21 -7.74
N LYS A 329 20.82 -16.54 -7.76
CA LYS A 329 19.63 -17.26 -8.24
C LYS A 329 18.57 -17.36 -7.14
N PHE A 330 17.36 -17.79 -7.48
CA PHE A 330 16.38 -18.20 -6.48
C PHE A 330 16.72 -19.58 -5.89
N GLU A 331 16.48 -19.71 -4.59
CA GLU A 331 16.64 -20.94 -3.82
C GLU A 331 15.26 -21.48 -3.40
N PHE A 332 15.07 -22.80 -3.43
CA PHE A 332 13.79 -23.44 -3.10
C PHE A 332 14.00 -24.61 -2.13
N GLN A 333 13.41 -24.54 -0.94
CA GLN A 333 13.42 -25.65 0.03
C GLN A 333 12.39 -26.76 -0.26
N ARG A 334 11.53 -26.59 -1.29
CA ARG A 334 10.46 -27.52 -1.67
C ARG A 334 9.93 -27.25 -3.08
N GLN A 335 9.36 -28.26 -3.70
CA GLN A 335 8.48 -28.12 -4.88
C GLN A 335 7.10 -27.55 -4.49
N TYR A 336 6.39 -27.01 -5.48
CA TYR A 336 5.03 -26.50 -5.31
C TYR A 336 4.00 -27.64 -5.11
N GLY A 337 3.22 -27.56 -4.03
CA GLY A 337 2.08 -28.43 -3.70
C GLY A 337 0.86 -27.63 -3.27
N SER A 338 0.57 -27.60 -1.96
CA SER A 338 -0.47 -26.76 -1.33
C SER A 338 -0.11 -26.30 0.10
N TYR A 339 1.17 -26.42 0.46
CA TYR A 339 1.69 -26.21 1.81
C TYR A 339 1.44 -24.78 2.33
N VAL A 340 1.55 -23.75 1.49
CA VAL A 340 1.39 -22.36 1.91
C VAL A 340 -0.05 -22.10 2.37
N MET A 341 -1.06 -22.62 1.66
CA MET A 341 -2.45 -22.48 2.07
C MET A 341 -2.72 -23.20 3.39
N GLU A 342 -2.27 -24.45 3.54
CA GLU A 342 -2.46 -25.23 4.77
C GLU A 342 -1.87 -24.53 6.01
N ASN A 343 -0.79 -23.76 5.84
CA ASN A 343 -0.03 -23.12 6.91
C ASN A 343 -0.19 -21.59 6.95
N VAL A 344 -1.11 -21.01 6.16
CA VAL A 344 -1.32 -19.55 6.07
C VAL A 344 -1.74 -18.94 7.41
N LEU A 345 -1.40 -17.68 7.65
CA LEU A 345 -1.66 -17.02 8.92
C LEU A 345 -2.86 -16.07 8.79
N PHE A 346 -3.83 -16.16 9.71
CA PHE A 346 -4.98 -15.26 9.75
C PHE A 346 -4.78 -14.14 10.76
N LYS A 347 -5.14 -12.90 10.42
CA LYS A 347 -5.27 -11.82 11.41
C LYS A 347 -6.68 -11.81 11.96
N VAL A 348 -6.91 -12.59 13.02
CA VAL A 348 -8.26 -12.90 13.52
C VAL A 348 -8.76 -11.82 14.49
N SER A 349 -8.10 -11.69 15.64
CA SER A 349 -8.57 -10.85 16.75
C SER A 349 -8.30 -9.37 16.55
N TYR A 350 -7.16 -9.01 15.96
CA TYR A 350 -6.64 -7.63 15.96
C TYR A 350 -6.19 -7.17 14.57
N PRO A 351 -6.52 -5.94 14.13
CA PRO A 351 -6.08 -5.35 12.86
C PRO A 351 -4.64 -4.82 12.95
N ALA A 352 -3.70 -5.70 13.31
CA ALA A 352 -2.32 -5.37 13.69
C ALA A 352 -1.28 -5.97 12.73
N GLU A 353 -0.09 -5.36 12.62
CA GLU A 353 1.07 -5.99 11.94
C GLU A 353 1.37 -7.35 12.60
N PHE A 354 1.66 -8.38 11.79
CA PHE A 354 1.56 -9.77 12.22
C PHE A 354 2.52 -10.13 13.35
N HIS A 355 3.73 -9.56 13.36
CA HIS A 355 4.76 -9.86 14.37
C HIS A 355 4.36 -9.40 15.78
N SER A 356 3.33 -8.55 15.91
CA SER A 356 2.76 -8.08 17.19
C SER A 356 1.56 -8.88 17.69
N GLN A 357 0.93 -9.76 16.89
CA GLN A 357 -0.37 -10.37 17.23
C GLN A 357 -0.37 -11.09 18.59
N THR A 358 0.72 -11.81 18.91
CA THR A 358 0.94 -12.47 20.21
C THR A 358 1.27 -11.50 21.34
N ALA A 359 1.95 -10.38 21.07
CA ALA A 359 2.21 -9.34 22.06
C ALA A 359 0.92 -8.58 22.45
N VAL A 360 0.01 -8.39 21.51
CA VAL A 360 -1.34 -7.86 21.78
C VAL A 360 -2.18 -8.88 22.56
N GLU A 361 -2.09 -10.17 22.26
CA GLU A 361 -2.76 -11.22 23.06
C GLU A 361 -2.20 -11.30 24.49
N ALA A 362 -0.88 -11.20 24.67
CA ALA A 362 -0.25 -11.10 25.98
C ALA A 362 -0.70 -9.82 26.72
N SER A 363 -0.76 -8.69 26.02
CA SER A 363 -1.26 -7.41 26.56
C SER A 363 -2.72 -7.50 27.02
N GLN A 364 -3.57 -8.24 26.30
CA GLN A 364 -4.98 -8.47 26.69
C GLN A 364 -5.09 -9.31 27.98
N LYS A 365 -4.20 -10.30 28.15
CA LYS A 365 -4.10 -11.12 29.37
C LYS A 365 -3.62 -10.28 30.56
N ILE A 366 -2.59 -9.46 30.35
CA ILE A 366 -2.05 -8.51 31.35
C ILE A 366 -3.10 -7.46 31.75
N TYR A 367 -3.86 -6.90 30.80
CA TYR A 367 -4.97 -5.99 31.08
C TYR A 367 -5.99 -6.62 32.05
N ASN A 368 -6.34 -7.88 31.84
CA ASN A 368 -7.24 -8.62 32.72
C ASN A 368 -6.63 -8.90 34.11
N GLN A 369 -5.33 -9.21 34.18
CA GLN A 369 -4.61 -9.35 35.46
C GLN A 369 -4.59 -8.05 36.26
N LEU A 370 -4.18 -6.93 35.64
CA LEU A 370 -4.16 -5.61 36.27
C LEU A 370 -5.55 -5.24 36.81
N LYS A 371 -6.60 -5.42 35.99
CA LYS A 371 -8.00 -5.17 36.37
C LYS A 371 -8.44 -6.03 37.56
N ALA A 372 -8.04 -7.30 37.63
CA ALA A 372 -8.31 -8.18 38.76
C ALA A 372 -7.55 -7.78 40.04
N MET A 373 -6.39 -7.12 39.91
CA MET A 373 -5.63 -6.52 41.01
C MET A 373 -6.15 -5.14 41.44
N GLY A 374 -7.19 -4.59 40.79
CA GLY A 374 -7.65 -3.21 41.00
C GLY A 374 -6.70 -2.14 40.43
N LYS A 375 -5.79 -2.53 39.53
CA LYS A 375 -4.75 -1.69 38.90
C LYS A 375 -5.07 -1.42 37.42
N SER A 376 -4.29 -0.53 36.81
CA SER A 376 -4.47 0.02 35.47
C SER A 376 -3.15 0.15 34.70
N ALA A 377 -3.21 0.61 33.45
CA ALA A 377 -2.02 0.99 32.69
C ALA A 377 -1.23 2.17 33.29
N ALA A 378 -1.83 3.00 34.15
CA ALA A 378 -1.12 4.08 34.83
C ALA A 378 -0.15 3.56 35.91
N ASP A 379 -0.45 2.38 36.46
CA ASP A 379 0.35 1.72 37.51
C ASP A 379 1.62 1.03 36.95
N ILE A 380 1.79 1.00 35.62
CA ILE A 380 2.93 0.36 34.95
C ILE A 380 4.14 1.30 34.96
N LYS A 381 5.26 0.83 35.52
CA LYS A 381 6.56 1.50 35.51
C LYS A 381 7.31 1.22 34.21
N GLY A 382 7.35 -0.03 33.76
CA GLY A 382 8.07 -0.47 32.56
C GLY A 382 7.59 -1.83 32.04
N ILE A 383 7.83 -2.11 30.76
CA ILE A 383 7.56 -3.40 30.14
C ILE A 383 8.77 -3.84 29.31
N THR A 384 9.20 -5.09 29.49
CA THR A 384 10.14 -5.75 28.57
C THR A 384 9.37 -6.72 27.68
N CYS A 385 9.44 -6.51 26.38
CA CYS A 385 8.85 -7.36 25.34
C CYS A 385 9.95 -8.20 24.69
N ARG A 386 10.09 -9.44 25.14
CA ARG A 386 10.98 -10.47 24.58
C ARG A 386 10.37 -10.99 23.27
N THR A 387 11.08 -10.86 22.16
CA THR A 387 10.52 -11.03 20.80
C THR A 387 11.56 -11.59 19.81
N HIS A 388 11.22 -11.67 18.52
CA HIS A 388 12.05 -12.25 17.46
C HIS A 388 12.60 -11.17 16.50
N GLU A 389 13.70 -11.44 15.79
CA GLU A 389 14.46 -10.51 14.93
C GLU A 389 13.57 -9.65 14.02
N ALA A 390 12.63 -10.30 13.32
CA ALA A 390 11.75 -9.62 12.38
C ALA A 390 10.85 -8.58 13.08
N CYS A 391 10.35 -8.86 14.29
CA CYS A 391 9.59 -7.88 15.07
C CYS A 391 10.42 -6.63 15.39
N VAL A 392 11.67 -6.83 15.85
CA VAL A 392 12.59 -5.72 16.16
C VAL A 392 12.91 -4.91 14.90
N ARG A 393 13.17 -5.58 13.77
CA ARG A 393 13.55 -4.94 12.50
C ARG A 393 12.39 -4.18 11.83
N ILE A 394 11.14 -4.61 11.98
CA ILE A 394 9.98 -4.02 11.28
C ILE A 394 9.25 -2.99 12.15
N ILE A 395 8.85 -3.38 13.36
CA ILE A 395 7.82 -2.68 14.14
C ILE A 395 8.27 -2.15 15.50
N ASP A 396 9.56 -2.27 15.85
CA ASP A 396 10.10 -1.47 16.96
C ASP A 396 10.16 0.01 16.54
N LYS A 397 9.36 0.83 17.24
CA LYS A 397 9.28 2.27 17.04
C LYS A 397 9.26 3.03 18.38
N GLN A 398 9.87 2.50 19.45
CA GLN A 398 9.77 3.00 20.85
C GLN A 398 9.89 4.53 20.98
N PHE A 399 10.82 5.14 20.23
CA PHE A 399 11.12 6.58 20.28
C PHE A 399 10.87 7.32 18.95
N LYS A 400 10.26 6.68 17.95
CA LYS A 400 9.92 7.33 16.68
C LYS A 400 8.60 8.12 16.82
N PRO A 401 8.37 9.17 16.00
CA PRO A 401 7.06 9.82 15.89
C PRO A 401 5.96 8.85 15.42
N MET A 402 4.69 9.22 15.62
CA MET A 402 3.50 8.40 15.33
C MET A 402 2.52 9.22 14.48
N ASP A 403 3.01 9.74 13.36
CA ASP A 403 2.42 10.89 12.66
C ASP A 403 1.17 10.56 11.83
N ASN A 404 0.89 9.27 11.61
CA ASN A 404 -0.18 8.78 10.76
C ASN A 404 -0.60 7.35 11.15
N PHE A 405 -1.73 6.89 10.61
CA PHE A 405 -2.27 5.53 10.75
C PHE A 405 -1.22 4.42 10.52
N ALA A 406 -0.46 4.50 9.42
CA ALA A 406 0.47 3.47 8.99
C ALA A 406 1.76 3.41 9.83
N ASP A 407 2.07 4.47 10.59
CA ASP A 407 3.15 4.40 11.56
C ASP A 407 2.72 3.75 12.89
N ARG A 408 1.44 3.92 13.28
CA ARG A 408 0.84 3.31 14.48
C ARG A 408 0.53 1.83 14.32
N ASP A 409 -0.02 1.41 13.17
CA ASP A 409 -0.32 0.00 12.89
C ASP A 409 0.95 -0.87 12.70
N HIS A 410 2.10 -0.25 12.47
CA HIS A 410 3.44 -0.85 12.44
C HIS A 410 4.29 -0.44 13.66
N CYS A 411 3.68 -0.30 14.84
CA CYS A 411 4.37 -0.02 16.10
C CYS A 411 3.93 -1.01 17.20
N ILE A 412 4.78 -1.97 17.57
CA ILE A 412 4.43 -2.95 18.61
C ILE A 412 4.15 -2.27 19.95
N GLN A 413 4.93 -1.25 20.31
CA GLN A 413 4.72 -0.49 21.54
C GLN A 413 3.37 0.23 21.56
N TYR A 414 2.92 0.76 20.42
CA TYR A 414 1.61 1.44 20.32
C TYR A 414 0.48 0.43 20.49
N MET A 415 0.52 -0.67 19.73
CA MET A 415 -0.53 -1.69 19.74
C MET A 415 -0.69 -2.37 21.10
N CYS A 416 0.42 -2.66 21.79
CA CYS A 416 0.38 -3.16 23.17
C CYS A 416 -0.13 -2.09 24.16
N SER A 417 0.26 -0.82 24.00
CA SER A 417 -0.20 0.27 24.87
C SER A 417 -1.70 0.53 24.75
N VAL A 418 -2.25 0.55 23.53
CA VAL A 418 -3.70 0.71 23.31
C VAL A 418 -4.48 -0.44 23.97
N MET A 419 -4.00 -1.68 23.81
CA MET A 419 -4.61 -2.84 24.46
C MET A 419 -4.56 -2.74 26.00
N LEU A 420 -3.42 -2.34 26.58
CA LEU A 420 -3.26 -2.19 28.03
C LEU A 420 -4.07 -1.02 28.62
N VAL A 421 -4.33 0.05 27.84
CA VAL A 421 -5.11 1.21 28.30
C VAL A 421 -6.61 0.96 28.17
N PHE A 422 -7.07 0.44 27.03
CA PHE A 422 -8.50 0.39 26.68
C PHE A 422 -9.12 -1.02 26.71
N GLY A 423 -8.31 -2.09 26.86
CA GLY A 423 -8.78 -3.47 26.80
C GLY A 423 -9.33 -3.89 25.43
N ARG A 424 -8.91 -3.19 24.35
CA ARG A 424 -9.33 -3.38 22.97
C ARG A 424 -8.20 -3.01 22.01
N LEU A 425 -8.28 -3.44 20.75
CA LEU A 425 -7.51 -2.86 19.65
C LEU A 425 -8.32 -2.97 18.34
N THR A 426 -8.70 -1.84 17.75
CA THR A 426 -9.59 -1.77 16.58
C THR A 426 -9.00 -0.89 15.46
N THR A 427 -9.57 -0.96 14.26
CA THR A 427 -9.14 -0.15 13.10
C THR A 427 -9.25 1.36 13.36
N GLY A 428 -10.23 1.78 14.17
CA GLY A 428 -10.42 3.19 14.54
C GLY A 428 -9.39 3.73 15.54
N ASP A 429 -8.74 2.86 16.34
CA ASP A 429 -7.73 3.27 17.32
C ASP A 429 -6.41 3.73 16.67
N TYR A 430 -6.23 3.50 15.36
CA TYR A 430 -5.09 4.01 14.59
C TYR A 430 -5.37 5.36 13.90
N THR A 431 -6.62 5.78 13.78
CA THR A 431 -7.00 7.00 13.05
C THR A 431 -6.48 8.26 13.75
N ASP A 432 -6.02 9.24 12.97
CA ASP A 432 -5.58 10.55 13.47
C ASP A 432 -6.71 11.26 14.24
N GLY A 433 -6.40 11.82 15.40
CA GLY A 433 -7.39 12.44 16.29
C GLY A 433 -8.27 11.46 17.10
N SER A 434 -8.09 10.14 16.96
CA SER A 434 -8.81 9.16 17.80
C SER A 434 -8.43 9.24 19.28
N GLU A 435 -9.29 8.71 20.15
CA GLU A 435 -9.03 8.57 21.60
C GLU A 435 -7.68 7.90 21.88
N ALA A 436 -7.37 6.83 21.15
CA ALA A 436 -6.12 6.10 21.28
C ALA A 436 -4.90 6.85 20.72
N ALA A 437 -5.04 7.52 19.57
CA ALA A 437 -3.94 8.28 18.95
C ALA A 437 -3.59 9.58 19.70
N THR A 438 -4.54 10.13 20.47
CA THR A 438 -4.37 11.37 21.25
C THR A 438 -4.10 11.12 22.74
N SER A 439 -4.30 9.90 23.24
CA SER A 439 -4.16 9.55 24.65
C SER A 439 -2.73 9.76 25.19
N PRO A 440 -2.53 10.66 26.18
CA PRO A 440 -1.23 10.85 26.83
C PRO A 440 -0.74 9.58 27.56
N LEU A 441 -1.65 8.71 28.00
CA LEU A 441 -1.29 7.47 28.69
C LEU A 441 -0.75 6.42 27.72
N VAL A 442 -1.36 6.29 26.53
CA VAL A 442 -0.81 5.44 25.44
C VAL A 442 0.58 5.94 25.04
N GLU A 443 0.77 7.24 24.84
CA GLU A 443 2.07 7.81 24.45
C GLU A 443 3.14 7.70 25.58
N SER A 444 2.72 7.74 26.84
CA SER A 444 3.61 7.48 27.99
C SER A 444 4.02 6.00 28.06
N LEU A 445 3.06 5.09 27.92
CA LEU A 445 3.29 3.64 27.98
C LEU A 445 4.09 3.13 26.77
N ARG A 446 3.88 3.70 25.58
CA ARG A 446 4.64 3.39 24.36
C ARG A 446 6.15 3.57 24.57
N LYS A 447 6.55 4.63 25.28
CA LYS A 447 7.96 4.92 25.62
C LYS A 447 8.52 3.98 26.70
N LYS A 448 7.66 3.34 27.51
CA LYS A 448 8.02 2.39 28.58
C LYS A 448 8.16 0.93 28.10
N ILE A 449 7.75 0.60 26.86
CA ILE A 449 7.86 -0.76 26.31
C ILE A 449 9.16 -0.91 25.52
N LYS A 450 10.12 -1.65 26.08
CA LYS A 450 11.40 -1.99 25.43
C LYS A 450 11.28 -3.34 24.73
N CYS A 451 11.64 -3.43 23.45
CA CYS A 451 11.80 -4.72 22.77
C CYS A 451 13.21 -5.30 22.97
N VAL A 452 13.32 -6.63 23.04
CA VAL A 452 14.58 -7.38 23.16
C VAL A 452 14.46 -8.65 22.31
N GLU A 453 15.46 -8.94 21.47
CA GLU A 453 15.49 -10.20 20.72
C GLU A 453 15.81 -11.40 21.62
N ASP A 454 15.06 -12.49 21.42
CA ASP A 454 15.31 -13.81 21.93
C ASP A 454 15.75 -14.75 20.77
N PRO A 455 16.98 -15.29 20.79
CA PRO A 455 17.47 -16.16 19.73
C PRO A 455 16.68 -17.45 19.52
N LYS A 456 15.97 -17.97 20.53
CA LYS A 456 15.07 -19.13 20.36
C LYS A 456 13.80 -18.68 19.62
N PHE A 457 13.19 -17.56 19.98
CA PHE A 457 12.03 -17.04 19.23
C PHE A 457 12.40 -16.74 17.77
N THR A 458 13.57 -16.16 17.49
CA THR A 458 14.07 -15.97 16.11
C THR A 458 14.28 -17.31 15.38
N LYS A 459 14.80 -18.34 16.07
CA LYS A 459 14.97 -19.68 15.48
C LYS A 459 13.62 -20.33 15.14
N ASP A 460 12.69 -20.37 16.08
CA ASP A 460 11.41 -21.08 15.94
C ASP A 460 10.47 -20.40 14.92
N TYR A 461 10.60 -19.07 14.73
CA TYR A 461 9.99 -18.32 13.64
C TYR A 461 10.45 -18.82 12.25
N HIS A 462 11.72 -19.20 12.12
CA HIS A 462 12.29 -19.72 10.87
C HIS A 462 12.10 -21.23 10.68
N ASP A 463 11.94 -22.01 11.76
CA ASP A 463 11.76 -23.46 11.72
C ASP A 463 10.47 -23.84 10.94
N PRO A 464 10.57 -24.58 9.80
CA PRO A 464 9.40 -24.96 9.02
C PRO A 464 8.37 -25.85 9.72
N ALA A 465 8.73 -26.50 10.83
CA ALA A 465 7.81 -27.31 11.64
C ALA A 465 7.06 -26.50 12.72
N LEU A 466 7.57 -25.32 13.09
CA LEU A 466 6.99 -24.49 14.16
C LEU A 466 6.34 -23.20 13.62
N ARG A 467 7.13 -22.35 12.96
CA ARG A 467 6.71 -21.04 12.40
C ARG A 467 6.00 -20.12 13.41
N THR A 468 6.35 -20.25 14.70
CA THR A 468 5.76 -19.49 15.80
C THR A 468 6.17 -18.01 15.74
N ILE A 469 5.27 -17.12 16.14
CA ILE A 469 5.44 -15.67 16.10
C ILE A 469 5.51 -15.18 17.54
N SER A 470 6.51 -15.66 18.27
CA SER A 470 6.52 -15.61 19.73
C SER A 470 6.83 -14.23 20.31
N ASN A 471 6.05 -13.84 21.33
CA ASN A 471 6.33 -12.68 22.18
C ASN A 471 6.11 -13.05 23.66
N GLY A 472 6.97 -12.54 24.55
CA GLY A 472 6.86 -12.63 26.01
C GLY A 472 6.89 -11.23 26.64
N LEU A 473 5.92 -10.92 27.50
CA LEU A 473 5.81 -9.60 28.14
C LEU A 473 5.99 -9.72 29.66
N THR A 474 7.06 -9.10 30.18
CA THR A 474 7.31 -8.92 31.62
C THR A 474 6.99 -7.49 32.00
N VAL A 475 6.20 -7.29 33.06
CA VAL A 475 5.69 -5.98 33.48
C VAL A 475 6.17 -5.63 34.88
N GLU A 476 6.79 -4.46 35.03
CA GLU A 476 7.14 -3.85 36.32
C GLU A 476 6.14 -2.74 36.65
N LEU A 477 5.67 -2.70 37.90
CA LEU A 477 4.71 -1.72 38.40
C LEU A 477 5.38 -0.63 39.26
N ASN A 478 4.70 0.50 39.45
CA ASN A 478 5.23 1.66 40.17
C ASN A 478 5.55 1.38 41.65
N ASP A 479 4.95 0.35 42.24
CA ASP A 479 5.22 -0.11 43.62
C ASP A 479 6.37 -1.14 43.72
N GLY A 480 7.03 -1.46 42.60
CA GLY A 480 8.11 -2.46 42.53
C GLY A 480 7.63 -3.89 42.35
N THR A 481 6.32 -4.15 42.25
CA THR A 481 5.80 -5.47 41.86
C THR A 481 6.23 -5.79 40.44
N VAL A 482 6.76 -6.99 40.20
CA VAL A 482 6.95 -7.57 38.86
C VAL A 482 5.90 -8.66 38.66
N LEU A 483 5.21 -8.65 37.53
CA LEU A 483 4.26 -9.71 37.14
C LEU A 483 5.00 -10.84 36.41
N ASP A 484 4.50 -12.07 36.54
CA ASP A 484 4.98 -13.23 35.77
C ASP A 484 4.96 -12.95 34.26
N GLU A 485 5.97 -13.43 33.52
CA GLU A 485 6.06 -13.20 32.07
C GLU A 485 4.91 -13.88 31.34
N VAL A 486 4.08 -13.10 30.64
CA VAL A 486 3.02 -13.64 29.78
C VAL A 486 3.59 -13.90 28.39
N VAL A 487 3.86 -15.18 28.11
CA VAL A 487 4.33 -15.65 26.79
C VAL A 487 3.16 -16.15 25.93
N VAL A 488 3.18 -15.80 24.64
CA VAL A 488 2.31 -16.39 23.62
C VAL A 488 3.15 -16.71 22.39
N GLU A 489 3.25 -18.00 22.02
CA GLU A 489 4.09 -18.48 20.92
C GLU A 489 3.36 -18.49 19.57
N ALA A 490 2.14 -19.05 19.55
CA ALA A 490 1.28 -19.13 18.38
C ALA A 490 0.10 -18.16 18.52
N PRO A 491 -0.05 -17.12 17.68
CA PRO A 491 -1.24 -16.27 17.67
C PRO A 491 -2.46 -17.07 17.21
N LEU A 492 -3.67 -16.60 17.55
CA LEU A 492 -4.93 -17.32 17.26
C LEU A 492 -5.03 -17.82 15.81
N GLY A 493 -4.69 -16.97 14.82
CA GLY A 493 -4.74 -17.36 13.40
C GLY A 493 -3.62 -18.26 12.88
N HIS A 494 -2.75 -18.79 13.76
CA HIS A 494 -1.72 -19.77 13.40
C HIS A 494 -2.34 -21.15 13.09
N ARG A 495 -1.64 -22.00 12.32
CA ARG A 495 -2.15 -23.36 11.98
C ARG A 495 -2.47 -24.20 13.22
N LEU A 496 -1.66 -24.07 14.27
CA LEU A 496 -1.82 -24.81 15.53
C LEU A 496 -3.10 -24.47 16.32
N ARG A 497 -3.79 -23.36 16.00
CA ARG A 497 -4.99 -22.87 16.71
C ARG A 497 -6.22 -22.75 15.78
N ARG A 498 -6.21 -23.44 14.62
CA ARG A 498 -7.26 -23.33 13.58
C ARG A 498 -8.70 -23.48 14.08
N GLU A 499 -9.00 -24.50 14.87
CA GLU A 499 -10.38 -24.75 15.32
C GLU A 499 -10.83 -23.76 16.41
N GLU A 500 -9.90 -23.16 17.16
CA GLU A 500 -10.14 -22.01 18.04
C GLU A 500 -10.39 -20.73 17.21
N ALA A 501 -9.69 -20.59 16.07
CA ALA A 501 -9.78 -19.42 15.20
C ALA A 501 -11.03 -19.38 14.33
N LYS A 502 -11.55 -20.51 13.84
CA LYS A 502 -12.68 -20.57 12.89
C LYS A 502 -13.94 -19.82 13.38
N PRO A 503 -14.39 -19.94 14.64
CA PRO A 503 -15.51 -19.14 15.15
C PRO A 503 -15.23 -17.62 15.13
N GLU A 504 -14.01 -17.20 15.46
CA GLU A 504 -13.63 -15.79 15.47
C GLU A 504 -13.38 -15.20 14.08
N ILE A 505 -12.93 -15.99 13.11
CA ILE A 505 -12.90 -15.63 11.68
C ILE A 505 -14.33 -15.39 11.18
N LEU A 506 -15.27 -16.27 11.54
CA LEU A 506 -16.68 -16.09 11.19
C LEU A 506 -17.29 -14.85 11.88
N ALA A 507 -16.93 -14.60 13.14
CA ALA A 507 -17.34 -13.40 13.88
C ALA A 507 -16.76 -12.11 13.26
N LYS A 508 -15.49 -12.13 12.83
CA LYS A 508 -14.86 -11.04 12.06
C LYS A 508 -15.58 -10.79 10.73
N TYR A 509 -15.85 -11.85 9.95
CA TYR A 509 -16.59 -11.74 8.70
C TYR A 509 -18.00 -11.14 8.92
N LYS A 510 -18.73 -11.59 9.95
CA LYS A 510 -20.01 -10.98 10.38
C LYS A 510 -19.87 -9.49 10.68
N ARG A 511 -18.90 -9.09 11.51
CA ARG A 511 -18.65 -7.68 11.88
C ARG A 511 -18.39 -6.79 10.65
N HIS A 512 -17.75 -7.32 9.61
CA HIS A 512 -17.45 -6.58 8.37
C HIS A 512 -18.62 -6.60 7.35
N LEU A 513 -19.52 -7.59 7.41
CA LEU A 513 -20.75 -7.62 6.60
C LEU A 513 -21.83 -6.64 7.10
N GLU A 514 -21.94 -6.47 8.43
CA GLU A 514 -23.04 -5.73 9.08
C GLU A 514 -23.18 -4.25 8.67
N PRO A 515 -22.11 -3.45 8.48
CA PRO A 515 -22.24 -2.08 7.97
C PRO A 515 -22.66 -2.00 6.49
N HIS A 516 -22.71 -3.14 5.77
CA HIS A 516 -22.85 -3.18 4.32
C HIS A 516 -24.20 -3.76 3.86
N TYR A 517 -24.81 -4.68 4.60
CA TYR A 517 -26.00 -5.42 4.18
C TYR A 517 -27.09 -5.53 5.26
N SER A 518 -28.31 -5.88 4.87
CA SER A 518 -29.40 -6.17 5.81
C SER A 518 -29.12 -7.44 6.62
N ALA A 519 -29.68 -7.54 7.83
CA ALA A 519 -29.46 -8.67 8.74
C ALA A 519 -29.73 -10.05 8.08
N ASP A 520 -30.79 -10.16 7.26
CA ASP A 520 -31.09 -11.40 6.51
C ASP A 520 -30.02 -11.74 5.48
N LYS A 521 -29.45 -10.74 4.81
CA LYS A 521 -28.38 -10.90 3.82
C LYS A 521 -27.04 -11.22 4.49
N VAL A 522 -26.76 -10.62 5.65
CA VAL A 522 -25.63 -11.01 6.52
C VAL A 522 -25.77 -12.47 6.95
N LYS A 523 -26.93 -12.86 7.49
CA LYS A 523 -27.24 -14.23 7.90
C LYS A 523 -27.06 -15.22 6.73
N HIS A 524 -27.61 -14.91 5.56
CA HIS A 524 -27.50 -15.76 4.38
C HIS A 524 -26.03 -15.99 3.94
N LEU A 525 -25.20 -14.95 3.96
CA LEU A 525 -23.77 -15.05 3.63
C LEU A 525 -22.99 -15.85 4.68
N LEU A 526 -23.35 -15.76 5.96
CA LEU A 526 -22.75 -16.57 7.03
C LEU A 526 -23.16 -18.05 6.94
N GLU A 527 -24.43 -18.33 6.61
CA GLU A 527 -24.92 -19.71 6.39
C GLU A 527 -24.27 -20.32 5.13
N LEU A 528 -24.19 -19.58 4.02
CA LEU A 528 -23.53 -20.00 2.80
C LEU A 528 -22.02 -20.23 3.02
N GLY A 529 -21.35 -19.33 3.72
CA GLY A 529 -19.92 -19.46 4.03
C GLY A 529 -19.58 -20.71 4.85
N GLN A 530 -20.52 -21.23 5.64
CA GLN A 530 -20.35 -22.42 6.47
C GLN A 530 -20.77 -23.75 5.79
N ASP A 531 -21.34 -23.70 4.59
CA ASP A 531 -21.66 -24.88 3.77
C ASP A 531 -20.66 -24.99 2.59
N PRO A 532 -19.58 -25.79 2.73
CA PRO A 532 -18.55 -25.86 1.69
C PRO A 532 -19.12 -26.35 0.37
N LYS A 533 -20.01 -27.36 0.40
CA LYS A 533 -20.56 -27.99 -0.81
C LYS A 533 -21.42 -27.01 -1.60
N LYS A 534 -22.25 -26.22 -0.92
CA LYS A 534 -23.12 -25.23 -1.55
C LYS A 534 -22.36 -23.99 -2.04
N LEU A 535 -21.37 -23.53 -1.26
CA LEU A 535 -20.51 -22.42 -1.66
C LEU A 535 -19.66 -22.80 -2.88
N GLU A 536 -18.92 -23.91 -2.80
CA GLU A 536 -18.00 -24.37 -3.84
C GLU A 536 -18.68 -24.61 -5.20
N ALA A 537 -19.93 -25.11 -5.19
CA ALA A 537 -20.70 -25.38 -6.39
C ALA A 537 -21.39 -24.13 -7.01
N MET A 538 -21.44 -23.00 -6.30
CA MET A 538 -22.03 -21.76 -6.82
C MET A 538 -21.16 -21.19 -7.95
N SER A 539 -21.77 -20.64 -9.01
CA SER A 539 -21.00 -19.91 -10.03
C SER A 539 -20.50 -18.58 -9.45
N VAL A 540 -19.29 -18.20 -9.81
CA VAL A 540 -18.59 -17.07 -9.18
C VAL A 540 -19.34 -15.75 -9.34
N ASP A 541 -20.04 -15.57 -10.45
CA ASP A 541 -20.81 -14.37 -10.78
C ASP A 541 -22.11 -14.26 -9.97
N ASP A 542 -22.80 -15.37 -9.72
CA ASP A 542 -23.94 -15.45 -8.80
C ASP A 542 -23.49 -15.08 -7.38
N TYR A 543 -22.32 -15.58 -6.94
CA TYR A 543 -21.73 -15.24 -5.63
C TYR A 543 -21.29 -13.77 -5.55
N VAL A 544 -20.70 -13.21 -6.62
CA VAL A 544 -20.35 -11.78 -6.67
C VAL A 544 -21.61 -10.91 -6.69
N ASP A 545 -22.69 -11.32 -7.35
CA ASP A 545 -23.98 -10.62 -7.29
C ASP A 545 -24.63 -10.68 -5.91
N LEU A 546 -24.39 -11.73 -5.12
CA LEU A 546 -24.72 -11.72 -3.68
C LEU A 546 -23.96 -10.65 -2.89
N GLN A 547 -22.80 -10.14 -3.34
CA GLN A 547 -22.04 -9.09 -2.63
C GLN A 547 -22.08 -7.71 -3.29
N HIS A 548 -22.43 -7.61 -4.57
CA HIS A 548 -22.62 -6.33 -5.26
C HIS A 548 -23.74 -5.49 -4.62
N ARG A 549 -23.70 -4.17 -4.82
CA ARG A 549 -24.80 -3.26 -4.50
C ARG A 549 -25.37 -2.69 -5.79
N GLU A 550 -26.69 -2.62 -5.91
CA GLU A 550 -27.28 -1.77 -6.93
C GLU A 550 -27.04 -0.29 -6.62
N GLU A 551 -26.90 0.51 -7.67
CA GLU A 551 -26.68 1.94 -7.58
C GLU A 551 -27.94 2.64 -7.06
N ARG A 552 -27.87 3.25 -5.86
CA ARG A 552 -28.99 4.02 -5.31
C ARG A 552 -29.12 5.34 -6.06
N ASN A 553 -29.80 5.27 -7.20
CA ASN A 553 -29.98 6.36 -8.15
C ASN A 553 -30.70 7.58 -7.54
N SER A 554 -29.92 8.51 -7.00
CA SER A 554 -30.36 9.86 -6.62
C SER A 554 -30.22 10.86 -7.78
N VAL A 555 -30.36 10.39 -9.02
CA VAL A 555 -30.30 11.21 -10.25
C VAL A 555 -31.58 11.03 -11.04
N LEU A 556 -32.36 12.11 -11.15
CA LEU A 556 -33.69 12.12 -11.74
C LEU A 556 -33.60 12.31 -13.27
N ILE A 557 -33.06 11.31 -13.98
CA ILE A 557 -32.90 11.35 -15.45
C ILE A 557 -34.27 11.23 -16.14
N PHE A 558 -34.78 12.37 -16.61
CA PHE A 558 -36.10 12.48 -17.25
C PHE A 558 -36.08 12.00 -18.72
N SER A 559 -35.91 10.69 -18.93
CA SER A 559 -35.97 10.09 -20.27
C SER A 559 -37.38 10.18 -20.87
N ARG A 560 -37.57 11.09 -21.84
CA ARG A 560 -38.76 11.10 -22.70
C ARG A 560 -38.55 10.14 -23.87
N SER A 561 -39.29 9.04 -23.89
CA SER A 561 -39.53 8.23 -25.09
C SER A 561 -41.02 7.98 -25.27
N THR A 562 -41.44 7.75 -26.52
CA THR A 562 -42.82 8.02 -26.98
C THR A 562 -43.50 6.76 -27.53
N THR A 563 -44.73 6.49 -27.08
CA THR A 563 -45.68 5.44 -27.57
C THR A 563 -45.23 3.96 -27.44
N HIS A 564 -46.10 2.95 -27.28
CA HIS A 564 -47.58 2.93 -27.18
C HIS A 564 -48.11 1.69 -26.39
N ARG A 565 -49.29 1.85 -25.75
CA ARG A 565 -50.31 0.83 -25.37
C ARG A 565 -50.07 -0.25 -24.28
N ALA A 566 -50.85 -0.09 -23.19
CA ALA A 566 -51.61 -1.11 -22.41
C ALA A 566 -50.83 -2.16 -21.55
N SER A 567 -51.34 -2.64 -20.39
CA SER A 567 -52.66 -2.42 -19.75
C SER A 567 -52.63 -2.38 -18.20
N ALA A 568 -53.57 -1.64 -17.61
CA ALA A 568 -54.21 -1.78 -16.29
C ALA A 568 -53.43 -2.33 -15.05
N THR A 569 -52.71 -1.47 -14.31
CA THR A 569 -52.60 -1.59 -12.82
C THR A 569 -52.16 -0.31 -12.08
N ARG A 570 -51.98 0.84 -12.76
CA ARG A 570 -51.07 1.90 -12.28
C ARG A 570 -51.64 2.96 -11.32
N THR A 571 -52.96 3.05 -11.15
CA THR A 571 -53.63 4.19 -10.48
C THR A 571 -53.36 4.30 -8.97
N SER A 572 -53.17 3.17 -8.27
CA SER A 572 -52.94 3.17 -6.82
C SER A 572 -51.53 3.63 -6.44
N LYS A 573 -50.49 3.12 -7.12
CA LYS A 573 -49.08 3.37 -6.74
C LYS A 573 -48.60 4.80 -7.03
N MET A 574 -49.26 5.54 -7.92
CA MET A 574 -48.88 6.92 -8.25
C MET A 574 -49.18 7.88 -7.08
N VAL A 575 -50.39 7.83 -6.54
CA VAL A 575 -50.83 8.72 -5.44
C VAL A 575 -49.99 8.53 -4.17
N SER A 576 -49.50 7.31 -3.90
CA SER A 576 -48.55 7.06 -2.82
C SER A 576 -47.16 7.64 -3.07
N ALA A 577 -46.69 7.68 -4.32
CA ALA A 577 -45.36 8.19 -4.66
C ALA A 577 -45.30 9.72 -4.50
N ASP A 578 -46.29 10.44 -5.05
CA ASP A 578 -46.37 11.90 -4.95
C ASP A 578 -46.46 12.34 -3.46
N ARG A 579 -47.25 11.61 -2.65
CA ARG A 579 -47.36 11.87 -1.21
C ARG A 579 -46.05 11.61 -0.46
N GLN A 580 -45.31 10.55 -0.82
CA GLN A 580 -44.00 10.27 -0.23
C GLN A 580 -42.99 11.37 -0.58
N GLN A 581 -42.97 11.83 -1.83
CA GLN A 581 -42.09 12.92 -2.28
C GLN A 581 -42.37 14.24 -1.54
N VAL A 582 -43.62 14.59 -1.25
CA VAL A 582 -43.95 15.75 -0.41
C VAL A 582 -43.46 15.58 1.03
N ILE A 583 -43.60 14.38 1.63
CA ILE A 583 -43.08 14.10 2.98
C ILE A 583 -41.55 14.26 3.04
N GLU A 584 -40.84 13.77 2.03
CA GLU A 584 -39.38 13.85 1.96
C GLU A 584 -38.88 15.27 1.66
N THR A 585 -39.58 16.02 0.80
CA THR A 585 -39.28 17.43 0.52
C THR A 585 -39.47 18.29 1.79
N ASN A 586 -40.57 18.10 2.51
CA ASN A 586 -40.83 18.81 3.77
C ASN A 586 -39.80 18.44 4.85
N ARG A 587 -39.34 17.17 4.90
CA ARG A 587 -38.26 16.75 5.80
C ARG A 587 -36.97 17.52 5.50
N SER A 588 -36.56 17.59 4.24
CA SER A 588 -35.34 18.32 3.84
C SER A 588 -35.45 19.82 4.11
N LEU A 589 -36.62 20.44 3.86
CA LEU A 589 -36.86 21.86 4.19
C LEU A 589 -36.74 22.14 5.70
N ARG A 590 -37.12 21.20 6.57
CA ARG A 590 -36.94 21.32 8.02
C ARG A 590 -35.47 21.18 8.43
N THR A 591 -34.76 20.20 7.90
CA THR A 591 -33.31 20.04 8.15
C THR A 591 -32.53 21.29 7.76
N ILE A 592 -32.84 21.89 6.59
CA ILE A 592 -32.21 23.14 6.15
C ILE A 592 -32.48 24.29 7.15
N LYS A 593 -33.70 24.42 7.66
CA LYS A 593 -34.02 25.44 8.68
C LYS A 593 -33.23 25.22 9.98
N THR A 594 -33.18 23.99 10.49
CA THR A 594 -32.44 23.67 11.72
C THR A 594 -30.93 23.90 11.59
N GLU A 595 -30.32 23.62 10.43
CA GLU A 595 -28.90 23.95 10.21
C GLU A 595 -28.68 25.48 10.08
N LEU A 596 -29.60 26.23 9.47
CA LEU A 596 -29.54 27.70 9.44
C LEU A 596 -29.71 28.33 10.83
N GLU A 597 -30.64 27.80 11.63
CA GLU A 597 -30.86 28.19 13.04
C GLU A 597 -29.57 27.92 13.84
N ALA A 598 -28.97 26.74 13.69
CA ALA A 598 -27.72 26.37 14.34
C ALA A 598 -26.47 27.12 13.79
N LEU A 599 -26.57 27.84 12.68
CA LEU A 599 -25.52 28.75 12.18
C LEU A 599 -25.72 30.20 12.67
N LEU A 600 -26.98 30.61 12.88
CA LEU A 600 -27.33 31.86 13.55
C LEU A 600 -26.91 31.82 15.04
N GLU A 601 -27.24 30.74 15.77
CA GLU A 601 -26.82 30.54 17.17
C GLU A 601 -25.29 30.59 17.37
N LYS A 602 -24.52 30.17 16.34
CA LYS A 602 -23.05 30.18 16.36
C LYS A 602 -22.44 31.51 15.88
N GLY A 603 -23.26 32.51 15.55
CA GLY A 603 -22.81 33.81 15.03
C GLY A 603 -22.15 33.73 13.64
N VAL A 604 -22.39 32.66 12.88
CA VAL A 604 -21.86 32.47 11.51
C VAL A 604 -22.76 33.14 10.48
N LEU A 605 -24.06 33.22 10.77
CA LEU A 605 -25.03 34.05 10.06
C LEU A 605 -25.43 35.24 10.91
N ALA A 606 -25.65 36.39 10.26
CA ALA A 606 -26.36 37.52 10.86
C ALA A 606 -27.88 37.29 10.79
N GLU A 607 -28.62 37.88 11.73
CA GLU A 607 -30.07 37.70 11.88
C GLU A 607 -30.85 38.17 10.63
N ASP A 608 -30.43 39.28 10.03
CA ASP A 608 -31.00 39.80 8.77
C ASP A 608 -30.79 38.88 7.57
N THR A 609 -29.69 38.12 7.58
CA THR A 609 -29.27 37.20 6.53
C THR A 609 -29.99 35.85 6.69
N PHE A 610 -30.16 35.39 7.93
CA PHE A 610 -31.05 34.28 8.25
C PHE A 610 -32.49 34.57 7.77
N ASP A 611 -33.02 35.76 8.09
CA ASP A 611 -34.37 36.18 7.70
C ASP A 611 -34.54 36.22 6.16
N GLN A 612 -33.54 36.72 5.44
CA GLN A 612 -33.52 36.71 3.97
C GLN A 612 -33.54 35.29 3.40
N ILE A 613 -32.69 34.39 3.92
CA ILE A 613 -32.64 32.99 3.45
C ILE A 613 -33.96 32.27 3.80
N GLN A 614 -34.52 32.48 4.99
CA GLN A 614 -35.76 31.85 5.42
C GLN A 614 -36.95 32.25 4.54
N ARG A 615 -36.99 33.50 4.04
CA ARG A 615 -37.99 34.00 3.07
C ARG A 615 -37.80 33.46 1.65
N LEU A 616 -36.60 32.99 1.30
CA LEU A 616 -36.29 32.36 0.01
C LEU A 616 -36.57 30.83 0.01
N LEU A 617 -36.70 30.21 1.19
CA LEU A 617 -37.07 28.80 1.28
C LEU A 617 -38.55 28.59 0.90
N PRO A 618 -38.88 27.57 0.07
CA PRO A 618 -40.26 27.20 -0.21
C PRO A 618 -41.07 26.87 1.05
N ALA A 619 -42.36 27.21 1.04
CA ALA A 619 -43.31 26.72 2.03
C ALA A 619 -43.46 25.19 1.92
N GLU A 620 -43.72 24.53 3.05
CA GLU A 620 -43.95 23.08 3.07
C GLU A 620 -45.22 22.69 2.29
N GLY A 621 -45.11 21.65 1.46
CA GLY A 621 -46.21 21.17 0.65
C GLY A 621 -47.30 20.48 1.49
N THR A 622 -48.57 20.79 1.21
CA THR A 622 -49.70 20.17 1.91
C THR A 622 -49.98 18.76 1.40
N LEU A 623 -50.25 17.81 2.31
CA LEU A 623 -50.54 16.40 1.98
C LEU A 623 -51.98 16.15 1.47
N SER A 624 -52.75 17.21 1.19
CA SER A 624 -54.13 17.14 0.69
C SER A 624 -54.16 17.59 -0.77
N GLY A 625 -54.42 16.67 -1.69
CA GLY A 625 -54.25 16.88 -3.12
C GLY A 625 -55.38 17.66 -3.80
N THR A 626 -55.22 18.97 -3.96
CA THR A 626 -55.96 19.78 -4.95
C THR A 626 -55.03 20.83 -5.57
N HIS A 627 -54.56 20.60 -6.80
CA HIS A 627 -53.88 21.66 -7.57
C HIS A 627 -54.91 22.69 -8.06
N SER A 628 -54.72 23.96 -7.70
CA SER A 628 -55.28 25.08 -8.45
C SER A 628 -54.14 25.84 -9.10
N GLN A 629 -54.12 25.91 -10.43
CA GLN A 629 -53.21 26.80 -11.16
C GLN A 629 -53.63 28.26 -10.97
N ARG A 630 -52.66 29.17 -10.88
CA ARG A 630 -52.82 30.53 -11.39
C ARG A 630 -51.49 31.09 -11.86
N SER A 631 -51.50 31.66 -13.06
CA SER A 631 -50.34 32.26 -13.74
C SER A 631 -50.64 33.73 -14.07
N THR A 632 -49.70 34.63 -13.79
CA THR A 632 -49.68 36.00 -14.31
C THR A 632 -48.23 36.49 -14.44
N ASN A 633 -47.99 37.38 -15.41
CA ASN A 633 -46.65 37.84 -15.81
C ASN A 633 -46.32 39.26 -15.28
N ALA A 634 -45.04 39.62 -15.44
CA ALA A 634 -44.48 40.97 -15.70
C ALA A 634 -44.12 41.93 -14.53
N LEU A 635 -43.11 42.76 -14.83
CA LEU A 635 -42.61 43.95 -14.12
C LEU A 635 -43.18 45.24 -14.82
N PRO A 636 -42.84 46.51 -14.47
CA PRO A 636 -41.95 47.07 -13.43
C PRO A 636 -42.53 48.29 -12.61
N THR A 637 -41.63 48.99 -11.90
CA THR A 637 -41.67 50.29 -11.15
C THR A 637 -42.35 51.49 -11.88
N PRO A 638 -42.75 52.62 -11.21
CA PRO A 638 -41.94 53.44 -10.25
C PRO A 638 -42.67 54.22 -9.10
N ALA A 639 -41.97 55.24 -8.55
CA ALA A 639 -42.19 56.03 -7.32
C ALA A 639 -43.47 56.93 -7.27
N THR A 640 -43.85 57.62 -6.17
CA THR A 640 -43.17 58.80 -5.54
C THR A 640 -43.73 59.19 -4.14
N THR A 641 -43.01 60.05 -3.40
CA THR A 641 -43.20 60.59 -2.02
C THR A 641 -44.41 61.54 -1.81
N PRO A 642 -44.80 61.89 -0.55
CA PRO A 642 -44.31 63.14 0.07
C PRO A 642 -44.16 63.21 1.64
N SER A 643 -43.21 64.06 2.09
CA SER A 643 -43.20 65.09 3.18
C SER A 643 -44.14 65.06 4.42
N ALA A 644 -43.81 65.60 5.62
CA ALA A 644 -42.58 66.15 6.24
C ALA A 644 -42.80 66.58 7.74
N THR A 645 -41.78 67.21 8.38
CA THR A 645 -41.72 67.86 9.74
C THR A 645 -41.49 66.94 10.96
N GLY A 646 -40.80 67.33 12.05
CA GLY A 646 -40.16 68.62 12.44
C GLY A 646 -39.02 68.47 13.49
N TYR A 647 -38.47 69.58 14.01
CA TYR A 647 -37.18 69.68 14.75
C TYR A 647 -37.25 69.83 16.30
N ASN A 648 -36.10 69.56 16.97
CA ASN A 648 -35.40 70.35 18.05
C ASN A 648 -35.22 69.82 19.51
N SER A 649 -33.95 69.95 19.97
CA SER A 649 -33.45 70.35 21.32
C SER A 649 -33.48 69.43 22.57
N ALA A 650 -32.54 69.70 23.50
CA ALA A 650 -32.27 69.11 24.84
C ALA A 650 -31.60 70.19 25.75
N PRO A 651 -31.08 69.97 27.01
CA PRO A 651 -31.20 68.87 28.00
C PRO A 651 -31.95 69.39 29.30
N PRO A 652 -31.43 69.64 30.54
CA PRO A 652 -30.34 69.11 31.42
C PRO A 652 -30.67 68.92 32.95
N SER A 653 -29.65 68.56 33.78
CA SER A 653 -29.45 68.83 35.24
C SER A 653 -30.24 68.00 36.31
N TYR A 654 -29.76 67.68 37.54
CA TYR A 654 -28.52 67.87 38.37
C TYR A 654 -28.01 66.47 38.91
N THR A 655 -27.00 66.13 39.74
CA THR A 655 -26.08 66.66 40.80
C THR A 655 -26.70 67.00 42.19
N GLN A 656 -26.09 66.85 43.39
CA GLN A 656 -24.74 66.56 43.97
C GLN A 656 -24.86 65.52 45.14
N SER A 657 -23.89 64.76 45.74
CA SER A 657 -22.41 64.58 45.77
C SER A 657 -21.61 65.11 47.01
N THR A 658 -21.08 64.22 47.89
CA THR A 658 -20.12 64.50 49.02
C THR A 658 -19.07 63.37 49.25
N ASN A 659 -17.94 63.66 49.89
CA ASN A 659 -16.74 62.78 50.06
C ASN A 659 -16.52 62.27 51.50
N SER A 660 -15.79 61.15 51.69
CA SER A 660 -14.49 61.10 52.43
C SER A 660 -13.84 59.70 52.57
N ALA A 661 -12.52 59.66 52.32
CA ALA A 661 -11.44 58.72 52.72
C ALA A 661 -11.73 57.27 53.22
N GLY A 662 -11.08 56.27 52.59
CA GLY A 662 -10.88 54.92 53.16
C GLY A 662 -10.11 53.94 52.25
N ALA A 663 -8.87 53.60 52.64
CA ALA A 663 -7.99 52.49 52.20
C ALA A 663 -8.11 51.86 50.78
N VAL A 664 -7.01 51.87 50.02
CA VAL A 664 -6.82 51.08 48.77
C VAL A 664 -5.89 49.89 49.03
N PRO A 665 -6.29 48.62 48.73
CA PRO A 665 -5.39 47.47 48.75
C PRO A 665 -4.44 47.47 47.53
N PRO A 666 -3.25 46.84 47.62
CA PRO A 666 -2.12 47.18 46.76
C PRO A 666 -2.24 46.69 45.30
N PRO A 667 -1.65 47.41 44.33
CA PRO A 667 -1.51 46.92 42.96
C PRO A 667 -0.55 45.72 42.89
N LEU A 668 -0.94 44.69 42.14
CA LEU A 668 -0.06 43.55 41.84
C LEU A 668 1.14 44.02 40.99
N PRO A 669 2.35 43.48 41.21
CA PRO A 669 3.57 43.97 40.57
C PRO A 669 3.53 43.83 39.04
N GLY A 670 3.85 44.93 38.34
CA GLY A 670 3.74 45.02 36.89
C GLY A 670 4.65 44.04 36.16
N ARG A 671 4.05 43.08 35.44
CA ARG A 671 4.76 42.04 34.68
C ARG A 671 5.37 42.60 33.40
N LYS A 672 6.53 43.26 33.52
CA LYS A 672 7.44 43.51 32.39
C LYS A 672 8.05 42.20 31.88
N GLN A 673 7.28 41.44 31.10
CA GLN A 673 7.79 40.36 30.25
C GLN A 673 7.26 40.58 28.83
N PRO A 674 8.12 40.61 27.80
CA PRO A 674 7.66 40.61 26.42
C PRO A 674 6.96 39.28 26.10
N PRO A 675 6.14 39.21 25.04
CA PRO A 675 5.58 37.94 24.58
C PRO A 675 6.69 36.95 24.19
N PRO A 676 6.45 35.63 24.28
CA PRO A 676 7.45 34.63 23.92
C PRO A 676 7.83 34.78 22.44
N ALA A 677 9.09 35.08 22.19
CA ALA A 677 9.62 35.15 20.82
C ALA A 677 9.56 33.77 20.16
N LYS A 678 9.20 33.73 18.87
CA LYS A 678 9.30 32.51 18.05
C LYS A 678 10.75 32.00 18.10
N PRO A 679 11.00 30.71 18.38
CA PRO A 679 12.35 30.18 18.41
C PRO A 679 12.98 30.29 17.02
N VAL A 680 14.17 30.88 16.94
CA VAL A 680 14.94 30.91 15.69
C VAL A 680 15.56 29.54 15.46
N VAL A 681 15.14 28.87 14.40
CA VAL A 681 15.56 27.51 14.03
C VAL A 681 16.86 27.55 13.23
N ALA A 682 17.10 28.63 12.48
CA ALA A 682 18.36 28.91 11.78
C ALA A 682 18.48 30.42 11.48
N HIS A 683 19.69 30.91 11.25
CA HIS A 683 19.92 32.18 10.55
C HIS A 683 20.38 31.88 9.12
N CYS A 684 19.93 32.67 8.15
CA CYS A 684 20.39 32.58 6.77
C CYS A 684 20.67 33.97 6.18
N LYS A 685 21.45 33.99 5.10
CA LYS A 685 21.90 35.20 4.42
C LYS A 685 21.39 35.23 2.98
N ALA A 686 20.84 36.35 2.56
CA ALA A 686 20.32 36.53 1.21
C ALA A 686 21.45 36.50 0.14
N LEU A 687 21.40 35.53 -0.76
CA LEU A 687 22.29 35.42 -1.93
C LEU A 687 21.86 36.34 -3.08
N TYR A 688 20.56 36.67 -3.13
CA TYR A 688 19.90 37.50 -4.13
C TYR A 688 18.83 38.36 -3.45
N SER A 689 18.52 39.52 -4.02
CA SER A 689 17.37 40.31 -3.56
C SER A 689 16.05 39.65 -3.98
N TYR A 690 15.04 39.77 -3.14
CA TYR A 690 13.69 39.25 -3.38
C TYR A 690 12.66 40.31 -2.98
N THR A 691 11.67 40.52 -3.85
CA THR A 691 10.57 41.47 -3.65
C THR A 691 9.29 40.68 -3.47
N ALA A 692 8.59 40.93 -2.36
CA ALA A 692 7.28 40.37 -2.07
C ALA A 692 6.30 40.55 -3.24
N GLN A 693 5.51 39.52 -3.54
CA GLN A 693 4.42 39.59 -4.52
C GLN A 693 3.04 39.58 -3.85
N ASP A 694 2.96 39.04 -2.62
CA ASP A 694 1.80 39.09 -1.73
C ASP A 694 2.20 39.73 -0.38
N ALA A 695 1.22 40.27 0.36
CA ALA A 695 1.38 40.87 1.69
C ALA A 695 1.72 39.83 2.80
N ARG A 696 2.07 38.60 2.41
CA ARG A 696 2.51 37.49 3.26
C ARG A 696 3.99 37.14 3.04
N ASP A 697 4.60 37.67 1.99
CA ASP A 697 6.00 37.43 1.64
C ASP A 697 6.94 38.42 2.35
N CYS A 698 8.13 37.98 2.76
CA CYS A 698 9.15 38.86 3.33
C CYS A 698 10.04 39.45 2.22
N SER A 699 10.17 40.77 2.12
CA SER A 699 11.12 41.41 1.20
C SER A 699 12.53 41.48 1.80
N PHE A 700 13.56 41.34 0.96
CA PHE A 700 14.96 41.46 1.38
C PHE A 700 15.91 41.76 0.22
N GLU A 701 17.07 42.33 0.55
CA GLU A 701 18.14 42.65 -0.39
C GLU A 701 19.29 41.65 -0.26
N LYS A 702 20.04 41.45 -1.36
CA LYS A 702 21.24 40.61 -1.36
C LYS A 702 22.21 41.05 -0.26
N GLY A 703 22.49 40.16 0.69
CA GLY A 703 23.35 40.39 1.85
C GLY A 703 22.59 40.51 3.18
N ASP A 704 21.27 40.70 3.16
CA ASP A 704 20.43 40.71 4.37
C ASP A 704 20.55 39.42 5.17
N ARG A 705 20.37 39.54 6.50
CA ARG A 705 20.23 38.42 7.43
C ARG A 705 18.76 38.17 7.71
N LEU A 706 18.39 36.89 7.71
CA LEU A 706 17.03 36.41 7.88
C LEU A 706 17.03 35.36 9.02
N ALA A 707 16.22 35.61 10.05
CA ALA A 707 16.01 34.68 11.15
C ALA A 707 14.85 33.74 10.80
N VAL A 708 15.14 32.46 10.57
CA VAL A 708 14.14 31.45 10.17
C VAL A 708 13.40 30.95 11.41
N TYR A 709 12.07 31.10 11.41
CA TYR A 709 11.19 30.57 12.45
C TYR A 709 10.63 29.18 12.09
N GLU A 710 10.35 28.93 10.81
CA GLU A 710 9.76 27.65 10.37
C GLU A 710 10.17 27.29 8.94
N LYS A 711 10.58 26.03 8.71
CA LYS A 711 10.90 25.52 7.37
C LYS A 711 9.66 24.84 6.77
N MET A 712 8.66 25.65 6.39
CA MET A 712 7.30 25.22 6.05
C MET A 712 7.24 24.12 4.97
N ASN A 713 8.11 24.18 3.95
CA ASN A 713 8.31 23.10 2.99
C ASN A 713 9.74 23.12 2.41
N ALA A 714 9.98 22.35 1.34
CA ALA A 714 11.29 22.22 0.70
C ALA A 714 11.81 23.53 0.10
N ASP A 715 10.89 24.41 -0.35
CA ASP A 715 11.18 25.58 -1.18
C ASP A 715 10.84 26.91 -0.49
N TRP A 716 9.94 26.92 0.50
CA TRP A 716 9.49 28.12 1.23
C TRP A 716 9.67 27.99 2.74
N TRP A 717 10.27 29.03 3.34
CA TRP A 717 10.50 29.16 4.79
C TRP A 717 9.83 30.43 5.32
N LEU A 718 9.41 30.42 6.59
CA LEU A 718 8.90 31.57 7.34
C LEU A 718 10.01 32.15 8.21
N GLY A 719 10.16 33.48 8.21
CA GLY A 719 11.12 34.15 9.06
C GLY A 719 11.02 35.68 9.05
N LEU A 720 11.99 36.31 9.69
CA LEU A 720 12.09 37.76 9.87
C LEU A 720 13.34 38.30 9.18
N ASN A 721 13.21 39.34 8.36
CA ASN A 721 14.37 40.12 7.90
C ASN A 721 14.91 40.95 9.07
N GLU A 722 16.16 40.70 9.48
CA GLU A 722 16.77 41.37 10.64
C GLU A 722 16.95 42.87 10.40
N ARG A 723 17.08 43.31 9.14
CA ARG A 723 17.20 44.72 8.73
C ARG A 723 15.86 45.44 8.66
N THR A 724 14.89 44.95 7.88
CA THR A 724 13.60 45.63 7.69
C THR A 724 12.62 45.39 8.83
N ARG A 725 12.84 44.33 9.64
CA ARG A 725 11.95 43.85 10.70
C ARG A 725 10.58 43.37 10.21
N GLU A 726 10.46 43.10 8.91
CA GLU A 726 9.30 42.47 8.30
C GLU A 726 9.34 40.95 8.54
N GLU A 727 8.20 40.36 8.88
CA GLU A 727 8.02 38.91 9.00
C GLU A 727 7.17 38.41 7.83
N GLY A 728 7.59 37.32 7.19
CA GLY A 728 6.85 36.73 6.08
C GLY A 728 7.52 35.47 5.53
N ILE A 729 6.89 34.85 4.53
CA ILE A 729 7.46 33.69 3.84
C ILE A 729 8.47 34.12 2.77
N PHE A 730 9.47 33.28 2.50
CA PHE A 730 10.43 33.52 1.44
C PHE A 730 10.97 32.24 0.79
N PRO A 731 11.37 32.31 -0.49
CA PRO A 731 11.94 31.16 -1.20
C PRO A 731 13.35 30.84 -0.70
N LYS A 732 13.54 29.61 -0.21
CA LYS A 732 14.83 29.03 0.21
C LYS A 732 15.94 29.21 -0.83
N ALA A 733 15.61 29.13 -2.11
CA ALA A 733 16.57 29.28 -3.21
C ALA A 733 17.29 30.64 -3.25
N TYR A 734 16.80 31.65 -2.52
CA TYR A 734 17.38 32.99 -2.45
C TYR A 734 18.33 33.19 -1.25
N VAL A 735 18.50 32.18 -0.38
CA VAL A 735 19.25 32.29 0.88
C VAL A 735 20.26 31.15 1.10
N GLU A 736 21.31 31.44 1.86
CA GLU A 736 22.31 30.46 2.32
C GLU A 736 22.26 30.35 3.86
N GLU A 737 22.19 29.14 4.40
CA GLU A 737 22.05 28.90 5.85
C GLU A 737 23.41 29.03 6.56
N GLU A 738 23.52 29.96 7.51
CA GLU A 738 24.78 30.21 8.22
C GLU A 738 25.02 29.12 9.27
N GLN A 739 26.07 28.30 9.08
CA GLN A 739 26.43 27.26 10.04
C GLN A 739 26.93 27.86 11.36
N ALA A 740 26.30 27.44 12.47
CA ALA A 740 26.72 27.84 13.81
C ALA A 740 28.14 27.33 14.13
N ALA A 741 29.03 28.24 14.51
CA ALA A 741 30.40 27.90 14.90
C ALA A 741 30.43 27.13 16.24
N ALA A 742 31.27 26.09 16.33
CA ALA A 742 31.47 25.33 17.55
C ALA A 742 32.14 26.19 18.66
N PRO A 743 31.81 25.99 19.96
CA PRO A 743 32.44 26.74 21.04
C PRO A 743 33.95 26.50 21.13
N ALA A 744 34.73 27.58 21.02
CA ALA A 744 36.19 27.52 21.14
C ALA A 744 36.60 27.53 22.63
N TRP A 745 37.10 26.40 23.14
CA TRP A 745 37.67 26.34 24.49
C TRP A 745 39.12 26.84 24.47
N GLY A 746 39.33 28.09 24.92
CA GLY A 746 40.64 28.70 25.06
C GLY A 746 41.50 28.08 26.17
N SER A 747 42.82 28.19 26.03
CA SER A 747 43.79 27.64 27.00
C SER A 747 44.45 28.74 27.84
N GLU A 748 44.39 28.61 29.17
CA GLU A 748 45.28 29.33 30.09
C GLU A 748 45.98 28.35 31.05
N LYS A 749 47.16 28.75 31.56
CA LYS A 749 48.03 27.94 32.43
C LYS A 749 48.53 28.74 33.64
N ALA A 750 48.09 28.36 34.83
CA ALA A 750 48.73 28.62 36.12
C ALA A 750 48.10 27.68 37.18
N ALA A 751 48.78 27.12 38.18
CA ALA A 751 50.22 26.93 38.39
C ALA A 751 50.46 25.64 39.24
N ALA A 752 51.71 25.40 39.64
CA ALA A 752 52.27 24.26 40.40
C ALA A 752 51.35 23.60 41.49
N SER A 753 51.53 22.33 41.85
CA SER A 753 52.82 21.79 42.32
C SER A 753 52.90 20.26 42.58
N TYR A 754 54.13 19.82 42.85
CA TYR A 754 54.60 18.51 43.36
C TYR A 754 54.63 17.28 42.43
N GLN A 755 55.47 16.32 42.84
CA GLN A 755 56.19 15.37 41.98
C GLN A 755 55.84 13.89 42.25
N ALA A 756 56.27 13.03 41.32
CA ALA A 756 56.02 11.58 41.30
C ALA A 756 56.74 10.80 42.42
N PRO A 757 56.45 9.48 42.52
CA PRO A 757 57.40 8.55 41.92
C PRO A 757 56.82 7.52 40.93
N GLN A 758 57.75 6.88 40.23
CA GLN A 758 57.64 5.80 39.23
C GLN A 758 58.70 4.73 39.62
N PRO A 759 58.85 3.57 38.94
CA PRO A 759 57.89 2.69 38.27
C PRO A 759 58.05 1.20 38.69
N TYR A 760 57.13 0.33 38.26
CA TYR A 760 57.43 -1.08 37.91
C TYR A 760 56.39 -1.59 36.90
N GLY A 761 56.66 -2.64 36.10
CA GLY A 761 55.72 -3.09 35.07
C GLY A 761 56.07 -4.42 34.39
N GLY A 762 55.31 -4.80 33.35
CA GLY A 762 55.62 -5.94 32.46
C GLY A 762 54.44 -6.57 31.70
N TYR A 763 54.42 -6.41 30.37
CA TYR A 763 53.66 -7.20 29.35
C TYR A 763 52.11 -7.21 29.44
N PRO A 764 51.37 -7.75 28.42
CA PRO A 764 51.73 -8.13 27.03
C PRO A 764 50.93 -7.35 25.94
N PRO A 765 51.18 -7.56 24.63
CA PRO A 765 50.46 -6.87 23.54
C PRO A 765 49.08 -7.46 23.17
N ALA A 766 48.33 -6.73 22.33
CA ALA A 766 46.90 -6.95 22.06
C ALA A 766 46.56 -8.13 21.11
N PRO A 767 45.38 -8.78 21.27
CA PRO A 767 44.89 -9.83 20.38
C PRO A 767 44.24 -9.29 19.10
N GLY A 768 44.42 -10.01 17.99
CA GLY A 768 43.72 -9.77 16.72
C GLY A 768 42.35 -10.46 16.64
N GLN A 769 41.52 -10.05 15.68
CA GLN A 769 40.22 -10.66 15.42
C GLN A 769 40.34 -12.03 14.72
N ALA A 770 39.58 -13.02 15.20
CA ALA A 770 39.37 -14.30 14.53
C ALA A 770 37.85 -14.61 14.48
N ASN A 771 37.39 -15.23 13.38
CA ASN A 771 35.98 -15.40 13.07
C ASN A 771 35.50 -16.84 13.37
N PRO A 772 34.55 -17.07 14.29
CA PRO A 772 34.34 -18.40 14.87
C PRO A 772 33.17 -19.20 14.24
N TYR A 773 33.41 -19.90 13.12
CA TYR A 773 32.53 -21.00 12.67
C TYR A 773 33.28 -22.08 11.88
N ASN A 774 33.97 -22.98 12.61
CA ASN A 774 34.05 -24.39 12.20
C ASN A 774 34.36 -25.27 13.42
N ALA A 775 33.52 -26.27 13.68
CA ALA A 775 33.74 -27.28 14.71
C ALA A 775 33.27 -28.63 14.16
N HIS A 776 34.10 -29.67 14.31
CA HIS A 776 33.78 -31.03 13.89
C HIS A 776 33.80 -31.98 15.09
N ALA A 777 32.99 -33.04 15.03
CA ALA A 777 33.01 -34.12 15.99
C ALA A 777 34.19 -35.10 15.74
N PRO A 778 34.61 -35.91 16.73
CA PRO A 778 35.89 -36.62 16.70
C PRO A 778 35.69 -38.14 16.39
N PRO A 779 36.69 -39.06 16.49
CA PRO A 779 37.28 -39.64 15.27
C PRO A 779 37.42 -41.18 15.25
N MET A 780 37.78 -41.76 14.10
CA MET A 780 38.27 -43.15 13.99
C MET A 780 39.40 -43.31 12.96
N ALA A 781 40.64 -43.27 13.48
CA ALA A 781 41.81 -44.11 13.19
C ALA A 781 42.11 -44.68 11.76
N MET A 782 43.37 -44.44 11.33
CA MET A 782 44.37 -45.36 10.69
C MET A 782 44.89 -45.12 9.24
N ALA A 783 46.22 -44.99 9.19
CA ALA A 783 47.20 -45.47 8.19
C ALA A 783 47.37 -44.79 6.80
N ASN A 784 48.59 -44.22 6.61
CA ASN A 784 49.52 -44.32 5.45
C ASN A 784 49.04 -43.86 4.04
N GLU A 785 49.83 -43.41 3.04
CA GLU A 785 51.25 -43.00 2.79
C GLU A 785 51.28 -42.44 1.32
N GLU A 786 52.23 -41.68 0.75
CA GLU A 786 53.46 -40.94 1.14
C GLU A 786 53.73 -39.88 0.01
N GLY A 787 54.61 -38.89 0.23
CA GLY A 787 55.49 -38.36 -0.83
C GLY A 787 55.28 -36.95 -1.39
N GLY A 788 56.37 -36.17 -1.45
CA GLY A 788 56.80 -35.57 -2.74
C GLY A 788 56.59 -34.07 -3.06
N ALA A 789 57.33 -33.17 -2.39
CA ALA A 789 58.04 -31.97 -2.92
C ALA A 789 57.37 -30.89 -3.85
N ALA A 790 57.95 -29.67 -3.84
CA ALA A 790 57.54 -28.46 -4.60
C ALA A 790 58.36 -28.21 -5.89
N PRO A 791 58.00 -27.21 -6.73
CA PRO A 791 58.61 -25.84 -6.68
C PRO A 791 57.59 -24.67 -6.85
N SER A 792 57.65 -23.53 -6.14
CA SER A 792 58.50 -22.31 -6.31
C SER A 792 58.32 -21.54 -7.65
N LYS A 793 57.65 -20.38 -7.71
CA LYS A 793 58.05 -18.98 -7.33
C LYS A 793 58.94 -18.22 -8.35
N ALA A 794 58.37 -17.18 -8.97
CA ALA A 794 59.00 -16.01 -9.61
C ALA A 794 57.89 -14.96 -9.87
N GLU A 795 58.07 -13.62 -9.82
CA GLU A 795 59.14 -12.76 -9.25
C GLU A 795 58.50 -11.42 -8.79
N GLU A 796 59.22 -10.52 -8.11
CA GLU A 796 58.66 -9.37 -7.37
C GLU A 796 59.30 -8.02 -7.74
N ASN A 797 58.61 -6.91 -7.43
CA ASN A 797 59.11 -5.51 -7.34
C ASN A 797 59.50 -4.73 -8.62
N GLY A 798 58.54 -3.97 -9.15
CA GLY A 798 58.79 -2.61 -9.69
C GLY A 798 58.33 -1.55 -8.67
N LYS A 799 59.20 -0.63 -8.23
CA LYS A 799 58.93 0.25 -7.07
C LYS A 799 58.53 1.71 -7.42
N LYS A 800 57.40 2.13 -6.84
CA LYS A 800 56.99 3.47 -6.35
C LYS A 800 57.84 4.71 -6.75
N PHE A 801 57.18 5.76 -7.25
CA PHE A 801 57.53 7.15 -6.88
C PHE A 801 56.38 8.16 -7.07
N GLY A 802 55.99 8.88 -5.98
CA GLY A 802 55.29 10.19 -5.93
C GLY A 802 53.97 10.44 -6.71
N LYS A 803 53.00 11.26 -6.26
CA LYS A 803 52.79 12.05 -5.02
C LYS A 803 51.27 12.26 -4.83
N LYS A 804 50.85 12.72 -3.63
CA LYS A 804 49.51 13.31 -3.42
C LYS A 804 49.35 14.59 -4.25
N LEU A 805 48.27 14.72 -5.04
CA LEU A 805 47.47 15.95 -5.27
C LEU A 805 46.39 15.69 -6.33
N GLY A 806 45.28 16.45 -6.27
CA GLY A 806 44.29 16.57 -7.36
C GLY A 806 43.23 15.46 -7.43
N ASN A 807 42.11 15.64 -6.70
CA ASN A 807 40.88 14.88 -6.95
C ASN A 807 39.62 15.75 -6.65
N ALA A 808 39.53 16.90 -7.31
CA ALA A 808 38.43 17.88 -7.18
C ALA A 808 38.34 18.83 -8.38
N ALA A 809 38.28 18.31 -9.61
CA ALA A 809 38.00 19.07 -10.84
C ALA A 809 37.52 18.13 -11.96
N ILE A 810 36.99 18.71 -13.06
CA ILE A 810 36.58 17.99 -14.29
C ILE A 810 35.37 17.05 -14.12
N PHE A 811 34.30 17.57 -13.48
CA PHE A 811 32.92 17.17 -13.80
C PHE A 811 32.05 18.43 -13.91
N GLY A 812 32.35 19.27 -14.91
CA GLY A 812 31.83 20.64 -14.97
C GLY A 812 31.99 21.34 -16.32
N ALA A 813 31.62 20.66 -17.43
CA ALA A 813 31.67 21.25 -18.78
C ALA A 813 30.59 20.72 -19.75
N GLY A 814 29.55 20.03 -19.27
CA GLY A 814 28.52 19.40 -20.13
C GLY A 814 27.06 19.77 -19.86
N ALA A 815 26.74 20.33 -18.68
CA ALA A 815 25.35 20.52 -18.23
C ALA A 815 24.66 21.80 -18.74
N THR A 816 25.31 22.59 -19.60
CA THR A 816 24.87 23.95 -19.97
C THR A 816 24.36 24.12 -21.41
N LEU A 817 24.35 23.05 -22.22
CA LEU A 817 23.86 23.11 -23.62
C LEU A 817 22.60 22.27 -23.93
N GLY A 818 22.07 21.51 -22.97
CA GLY A 818 20.82 20.74 -23.15
C GLY A 818 19.53 21.56 -22.95
N GLY A 819 19.58 22.61 -22.11
CA GLY A 819 18.39 23.31 -21.60
C GLY A 819 17.67 24.27 -22.55
N LYS A 820 17.97 24.28 -23.86
CA LYS A 820 17.38 25.22 -24.84
C LYS A 820 16.73 24.57 -26.07
N ILE A 821 16.57 23.24 -26.08
CA ILE A 821 15.90 22.49 -27.18
C ILE A 821 14.53 21.94 -26.76
N VAL A 822 14.20 21.94 -25.46
CA VAL A 822 12.94 21.37 -24.94
C VAL A 822 11.75 22.35 -25.06
N ASN A 823 11.98 23.66 -25.01
CA ASN A 823 10.93 24.69 -25.09
C ASN A 823 10.57 25.09 -26.55
N SER A 824 10.52 24.13 -27.47
CA SER A 824 10.05 24.36 -28.84
C SER A 824 9.35 23.15 -29.48
N ILE A 825 8.95 22.15 -28.68
CA ILE A 825 8.20 20.95 -29.09
C ILE A 825 7.00 20.66 -28.14
N PHE A 826 6.83 21.48 -27.10
CA PHE A 826 5.67 21.53 -26.20
C PHE A 826 5.19 22.98 -26.06
#